data_AF-A0A842WC58-F1
#
_entry.id   AF-A0A842WC58-F1
#
_cell.length_a   1.000
_cell.length_b   1.000
_cell.length_c   1.000
_cell.angle_alpha   90.00
_cell.angle_beta   90.00
_cell.angle_gamma   90.00
#
_symmetry.space_group_name_H-M   'P 1'
#
loop_
_entity.id
_entity.type
_entity.pdbx_description
1 polymer ?
#
loop_
_entity_poly.entity_id
_entity_poly.type
_entity_poly.pdbx_seq_one_letter_code
_entity_poly.pdbx_strand_id
1 'polypeptide(L)'
;MKRGYAILLDAVVALTVVMVILTALMGLRYSGSSASDISVKRLHYVSEDTMDVLNKIGVLDQIGEEWAAANGNQTSPHWLNASNLSAHHINQLLPTNVGWALTIDGEMVANNTRIPPGQATTLTHSTRLLVGYGRGLPTRGNVARAFLANIREKETSSYTYFGGYTGQGNITVFVRGLPSDATIQRCCFELNSPSDFNLYINENFAGAFEPIGGNMSANLREGLPAGPGNGCVAEADLSNIILGAPNNFTLMFTEGTIEDHYIGGGFIHILYNTSEMDTDEVARTTWYHFPGINGIINLYDSFYVPGRVESIGLYLHYMSNYSTYLNIGGTTVFSADGNESEQFITLSDAEIQGAPIGLIYHPDLDQNNVPLRMGTGNMSEVVASGNADVVLITDVSGSMDFRIGDNTGSEGEERGCDSPDLFDDDTKRISLAKCLARDFINTVMNHTGNRMALVSFDTEAEADGGSSYRFSDPQDNESMVSHVMGYSNDPSGGTCVCCAINQAYNLLDDVWSPTRSNYIIVMTDGITGYNCGSCNYQNRTVLFTTDFEADSEIAEWTVDGERTTAPGGYLYGKASAGSYGPHSGSSYFGIWGGFNPEYVALNRTPIDISAHNDVKVRVWYSYEDTEDSDEMGLYYWDGSGWEPIVEVLSPDIGSGQLTWAVAEADIPDSLNDLVLQFWGSTSTDSEHIMIDDLEVLVPPETSGCGDCTGSCTQTTGDRSCGATTGDCENTYCLPAVYDAICASQRAQNDLGAEVRTIGFGPATLGCLNSELTLIHSAECGDGAFCPGGNSTAAVDCYLNFSKDIYESSLESQTVFYGGELRESQLFPDSYLEIDYMPLNLSDYGTVSITQSTDRFDDTLNCRGVVEIPPDVVVSSARVTSYSGEHWTDYLDVDSGGGEIVYQLSDWGSDYALLGDPYIVQIPPEKILIGGNTTLTIETGDSEDNRTGCSPDDRAIYTIRLQSMVGYGGVFDDNLGCNWEIEFEDGTSFNAPIPTAYGGSSNCFYTPGLNSPMNKSYVAGDAVNDAVFRLMDQLDLDDDGEVDLLFDPNMIEFEISSAGGVQSLWGPAKFKLMVWL
;
A
#
# COMPACT_ATOMS: atom_id res chain seq x y z
N MET A 1 -46.81 70.21 17.98
CA MET A 1 -46.71 69.98 16.52
C MET A 1 -46.68 68.48 16.28
N LYS A 2 -47.71 67.92 15.64
CA LYS A 2 -47.77 66.49 15.29
C LYS A 2 -46.74 66.22 14.19
N ARG A 3 -45.67 65.49 14.50
CA ARG A 3 -44.75 64.94 13.49
C ARG A 3 -45.26 63.54 13.14
N GLY A 4 -45.80 63.41 11.93
CA GLY A 4 -46.11 62.10 11.36
C GLY A 4 -44.81 61.44 10.90
N TYR A 5 -44.62 60.18 11.27
CA TYR A 5 -43.55 59.35 10.73
C TYR A 5 -44.03 58.76 9.41
N ALA A 6 -43.32 59.06 8.32
CA ALA A 6 -43.49 58.39 7.05
C ALA A 6 -42.59 57.16 7.06
N ILE A 7 -43.18 55.97 6.99
CA ILE A 7 -42.44 54.73 6.73
C ILE A 7 -42.16 54.72 5.23
N LEU A 8 -40.88 54.82 4.86
CA LEU A 8 -40.44 54.73 3.48
C LEU A 8 -40.64 53.28 3.00
N LEU A 9 -41.10 53.13 1.75
CA LEU A 9 -41.41 51.82 1.15
C LEU A 9 -40.23 50.85 1.27
N ASP A 10 -39.00 51.34 1.17
CA ASP A 10 -37.77 50.55 1.28
C ASP A 10 -37.62 49.90 2.66
N ALA A 11 -38.07 50.57 3.73
CA ALA A 11 -38.05 50.01 5.08
C ALA A 11 -39.10 48.89 5.23
N VAL A 12 -40.23 48.99 4.53
CA VAL A 12 -41.23 47.92 4.48
C VAL A 12 -40.69 46.74 3.69
N VAL A 13 -40.07 46.99 2.52
CA VAL A 13 -39.46 45.96 1.67
C VAL A 13 -38.34 45.23 2.42
N ALA A 14 -37.43 45.96 3.07
CA ALA A 14 -36.37 45.37 3.88
C ALA A 14 -36.92 44.54 5.05
N LEU A 15 -37.96 45.01 5.75
CA LEU A 15 -38.61 44.25 6.81
C LEU A 15 -39.26 42.97 6.28
N THR A 16 -39.89 43.01 5.10
CA THR A 16 -40.44 41.80 4.47
C THR A 16 -39.35 40.81 4.06
N VAL A 17 -38.22 41.28 3.53
CA VAL A 17 -37.09 40.40 3.17
C VAL A 17 -36.50 39.76 4.42
N VAL A 18 -36.31 40.53 5.49
CA VAL A 18 -35.83 40.02 6.79
C VAL A 18 -36.82 39.02 7.40
N MET A 19 -38.13 39.27 7.31
CA MET A 19 -39.16 38.33 7.75
C MET A 19 -39.17 37.04 6.94
N VAL A 20 -38.97 37.12 5.61
CA VAL A 20 -38.88 35.94 4.72
C VAL A 20 -37.62 35.13 5.02
N ILE A 21 -36.48 35.79 5.26
CA ILE A 21 -35.24 35.11 5.66
C ILE A 21 -35.39 34.47 7.05
N LEU A 22 -36.02 35.16 8.02
CA LEU A 22 -36.31 34.60 9.35
C LEU A 22 -37.28 33.41 9.29
N THR A 23 -38.29 33.45 8.41
CA THR A 23 -39.19 32.30 8.20
C THR A 23 -38.50 31.16 7.46
N ALA A 24 -37.61 31.44 6.51
CA ALA A 24 -36.78 30.43 5.85
C ALA A 24 -35.78 29.79 6.83
N LEU A 25 -35.13 30.57 7.69
CA LEU A 25 -34.20 30.10 8.72
C LEU A 25 -34.91 29.32 9.84
N MET A 26 -36.11 29.75 10.26
CA MET A 26 -36.96 28.94 11.16
C MET A 26 -37.44 27.66 10.47
N GLY A 27 -37.71 27.69 9.17
CA GLY A 27 -38.03 26.51 8.36
C GLY A 27 -36.86 25.52 8.27
N LEU A 28 -35.63 26.00 8.11
CA LEU A 28 -34.41 25.18 8.05
C LEU A 28 -34.02 24.62 9.44
N ARG A 29 -34.16 25.40 10.52
CA ARG A 29 -33.95 24.88 11.89
C ARG A 29 -35.00 23.85 12.33
N TYR A 30 -36.18 23.83 11.71
CA TYR A 30 -37.19 22.79 11.93
C TYR A 30 -37.05 21.60 10.96
N SER A 31 -36.17 21.67 9.96
CA SER A 31 -35.99 20.63 8.95
C SER A 31 -34.84 19.66 9.25
N GLY A 32 -34.03 19.91 10.28
CA GLY A 32 -32.93 19.02 10.71
C GLY A 32 -33.32 17.98 11.76
N SER A 33 -34.55 18.02 12.28
CA SER A 33 -35.16 16.92 13.00
C SER A 33 -36.23 16.34 12.08
N SER A 34 -35.99 15.16 11.55
CA SER A 34 -36.93 14.49 10.65
C SER A 34 -38.35 14.57 11.25
N ALA A 35 -39.32 15.09 10.48
CA ALA A 35 -40.71 15.14 10.93
C ALA A 35 -41.23 13.74 11.32
N SER A 36 -40.59 12.69 10.77
CA SER A 36 -40.73 11.29 11.15
C SER A 36 -40.22 10.98 12.56
N ASP A 37 -39.06 11.44 13.02
CA ASP A 37 -38.60 11.13 14.39
C ASP A 37 -39.47 11.80 15.45
N ILE A 38 -39.92 13.04 15.19
CA ILE A 38 -40.85 13.72 16.10
C ILE A 38 -42.23 13.03 16.07
N SER A 39 -42.71 12.58 14.90
CA SER A 39 -43.99 11.86 14.81
C SER A 39 -43.92 10.46 15.43
N VAL A 40 -42.83 9.72 15.23
CA VAL A 40 -42.56 8.42 15.85
C VAL A 40 -42.47 8.57 17.37
N LYS A 41 -41.67 9.52 17.89
CA LYS A 41 -41.55 9.75 19.35
C LYS A 41 -42.89 10.13 19.98
N ARG A 42 -43.66 11.04 19.37
CA ARG A 42 -44.99 11.40 19.86
C ARG A 42 -45.97 10.23 19.82
N LEU A 43 -45.98 9.46 18.73
CA LEU A 43 -46.86 8.31 18.58
C LEU A 43 -46.47 7.17 19.54
N HIS A 44 -45.17 7.02 19.82
CA HIS A 44 -44.65 6.07 20.79
C HIS A 44 -45.07 6.45 22.21
N TYR A 45 -44.94 7.72 22.61
CA TYR A 45 -45.46 8.19 23.90
C TYR A 45 -46.97 7.98 24.04
N VAL A 46 -47.75 8.19 22.98
CA VAL A 46 -49.19 7.90 23.00
C VAL A 46 -49.47 6.40 23.20
N SER A 47 -48.67 5.51 22.60
CA SER A 47 -48.79 4.06 22.82
C SER A 47 -48.41 3.65 24.24
N GLU A 48 -47.32 4.21 24.76
CA GLU A 48 -46.82 3.97 26.12
C GLU A 48 -47.79 4.49 27.17
N ASP A 49 -48.31 5.71 27.02
CA ASP A 49 -49.33 6.30 27.91
C ASP A 49 -50.63 5.50 27.86
N THR A 50 -51.06 5.04 26.68
CA THR A 50 -52.26 4.21 26.54
C THR A 50 -52.10 2.90 27.29
N MET A 51 -50.98 2.21 27.09
CA MET A 51 -50.69 0.96 27.80
C MET A 51 -50.54 1.19 29.31
N ASP A 52 -49.92 2.29 29.73
CA ASP A 52 -49.77 2.63 31.15
C ASP A 52 -51.11 2.97 31.82
N VAL A 53 -51.99 3.73 31.15
CA VAL A 53 -53.33 4.02 31.65
C VAL A 53 -54.14 2.74 31.77
N LEU A 54 -54.17 1.88 30.74
CA LEU A 54 -54.90 0.61 30.76
C LEU A 54 -54.37 -0.33 31.84
N ASN A 55 -53.06 -0.32 32.09
CA ASN A 55 -52.43 -1.08 33.16
C ASN A 55 -52.84 -0.54 34.54
N LYS A 56 -52.75 0.78 34.77
CA LYS A 56 -53.08 1.44 36.04
C LYS A 56 -54.55 1.29 36.46
N ILE A 57 -55.47 1.17 35.49
CA ILE A 57 -56.90 0.94 35.76
C ILE A 57 -57.28 -0.55 35.82
N GLY A 58 -56.31 -1.47 35.66
CA GLY A 58 -56.52 -2.93 35.72
C GLY A 58 -57.29 -3.52 34.52
N VAL A 59 -57.37 -2.80 33.41
CA VAL A 59 -58.12 -3.25 32.22
C VAL A 59 -57.30 -4.25 31.41
N LEU A 60 -55.97 -4.11 31.36
CA LEU A 60 -55.12 -5.10 30.67
C LEU A 60 -55.19 -6.48 31.33
N ASP A 61 -55.32 -6.52 32.66
CA ASP A 61 -55.52 -7.77 33.42
C ASP A 61 -56.84 -8.45 33.06
N GLN A 62 -57.93 -7.67 32.90
CA GLN A 62 -59.25 -8.18 32.50
C GLN A 62 -59.27 -8.68 31.05
N ILE A 63 -58.67 -7.93 30.12
CA ILE A 63 -58.52 -8.33 28.71
C ILE A 63 -57.78 -9.66 28.64
N GLY A 64 -56.71 -9.74 29.42
CA GLY A 64 -55.88 -10.89 29.51
C GLY A 64 -56.54 -12.12 30.13
N GLU A 65 -57.29 -11.95 31.23
CA GLU A 65 -58.06 -13.02 31.87
C GLU A 65 -59.04 -13.66 30.89
N GLU A 66 -59.77 -12.83 30.14
CA GLU A 66 -60.71 -13.28 29.12
C GLU A 66 -59.99 -13.93 27.91
N TRP A 67 -58.83 -13.41 27.51
CA TRP A 67 -58.02 -14.03 26.44
C TRP A 67 -57.49 -15.41 26.84
N ALA A 68 -56.95 -15.54 28.05
CA ALA A 68 -56.42 -16.81 28.53
C ALA A 68 -57.53 -17.84 28.82
N ALA A 69 -58.68 -17.39 29.35
CA ALA A 69 -59.85 -18.25 29.54
C ALA A 69 -60.42 -18.78 28.21
N ALA A 70 -60.16 -18.09 27.10
CA ALA A 70 -60.52 -18.56 25.77
C ALA A 70 -59.65 -19.73 25.28
N ASN A 71 -58.43 -19.90 25.81
CA ASN A 71 -57.50 -20.98 25.49
C ASN A 71 -57.34 -21.20 23.97
N GLY A 72 -57.09 -20.13 23.23
CA GLY A 72 -56.92 -20.13 21.76
C GLY A 72 -58.23 -20.29 20.95
N ASN A 73 -59.40 -20.43 21.59
CA ASN A 73 -60.67 -20.52 20.87
C ASN A 73 -61.29 -19.13 20.61
N GLN A 74 -61.04 -18.61 19.41
CA GLN A 74 -61.49 -17.27 18.98
C GLN A 74 -63.02 -17.09 18.90
N THR A 75 -63.78 -18.18 18.94
CA THR A 75 -65.26 -18.14 18.92
C THR A 75 -65.88 -18.23 20.32
N SER A 76 -65.06 -18.38 21.37
CA SER A 76 -65.54 -18.47 22.74
C SER A 76 -66.10 -17.13 23.23
N PRO A 77 -67.06 -17.14 24.17
CA PRO A 77 -67.53 -15.93 24.84
C PRO A 77 -66.38 -15.13 25.48
N HIS A 78 -65.36 -15.83 25.98
CA HIS A 78 -64.18 -15.26 26.61
C HIS A 78 -63.31 -14.49 25.60
N TRP A 79 -63.04 -15.05 24.42
CA TRP A 79 -62.31 -14.32 23.37
C TRP A 79 -63.06 -13.08 22.90
N LEU A 80 -64.39 -13.19 22.75
CA LEU A 80 -65.23 -12.07 22.37
C LEU A 80 -65.22 -10.95 23.43
N ASN A 81 -65.21 -11.31 24.72
CA ASN A 81 -65.07 -10.37 25.83
C ASN A 81 -63.71 -9.66 25.80
N ALA A 82 -62.61 -10.40 25.62
CA ALA A 82 -61.27 -9.83 25.50
C ALA A 82 -61.17 -8.82 24.35
N SER A 83 -61.72 -9.17 23.19
CA SER A 83 -61.75 -8.30 22.01
C SER A 83 -62.59 -7.03 22.24
N ASN A 84 -63.79 -7.18 22.83
CA ASN A 84 -64.69 -6.06 23.13
C ASN A 84 -64.12 -5.10 24.19
N LEU A 85 -63.51 -5.62 25.25
CA LEU A 85 -62.85 -4.81 26.29
C LEU A 85 -61.68 -4.02 25.69
N SER A 86 -60.83 -4.68 24.91
CA SER A 86 -59.72 -4.05 24.18
C SER A 86 -60.22 -2.91 23.30
N ALA A 87 -61.22 -3.19 22.46
CA ALA A 87 -61.79 -2.20 21.56
C ALA A 87 -62.50 -1.04 22.29
N HIS A 88 -63.17 -1.30 23.41
CA HIS A 88 -63.88 -0.27 24.15
C HIS A 88 -62.93 0.75 24.77
N HIS A 89 -61.88 0.28 25.45
CA HIS A 89 -60.98 1.15 26.21
C HIS A 89 -59.91 1.81 25.34
N ILE A 90 -59.31 1.08 24.39
CA ILE A 90 -58.26 1.66 23.53
C ILE A 90 -58.84 2.75 22.62
N ASN A 91 -60.07 2.59 22.11
CA ASN A 91 -60.73 3.62 21.29
C ASN A 91 -61.12 4.90 22.06
N GLN A 92 -61.11 4.89 23.39
CA GLN A 92 -61.34 6.08 24.21
C GLN A 92 -60.04 6.83 24.54
N LEU A 93 -58.91 6.13 24.53
CA LEU A 93 -57.60 6.65 24.87
C LEU A 93 -56.83 7.16 23.63
N LEU A 94 -57.02 6.50 22.48
CA LEU A 94 -56.38 6.90 21.24
C LEU A 94 -57.21 7.93 20.44
N PRO A 95 -56.57 8.95 19.84
CA PRO A 95 -57.22 9.89 18.92
C PRO A 95 -57.90 9.20 17.72
N THR A 96 -58.94 9.82 17.16
CA THR A 96 -59.74 9.22 16.06
C THR A 96 -58.99 9.03 14.75
N ASN A 97 -57.83 9.67 14.59
CA ASN A 97 -56.95 9.61 13.42
C ASN A 97 -55.79 8.60 13.58
N VAL A 98 -55.79 7.73 14.60
CA VAL A 98 -54.77 6.69 14.83
C VAL A 98 -55.37 5.31 14.58
N GLY A 99 -54.70 4.48 13.78
CA GLY A 99 -54.99 3.05 13.66
C GLY A 99 -54.23 2.25 14.73
N TRP A 100 -54.80 1.14 15.19
CA TRP A 100 -54.16 0.32 16.22
C TRP A 100 -54.51 -1.16 16.14
N ALA A 101 -53.62 -1.99 16.66
CA ALA A 101 -53.83 -3.42 16.86
C ALA A 101 -53.20 -3.85 18.19
N LEU A 102 -53.97 -4.57 19.00
CA LEU A 102 -53.49 -5.21 20.21
C LEU A 102 -53.26 -6.70 19.92
N THR A 103 -52.05 -7.15 20.16
CA THR A 103 -51.67 -8.56 20.11
C THR A 103 -51.20 -9.04 21.48
N ILE A 104 -51.54 -10.28 21.83
CA ILE A 104 -51.04 -10.97 23.03
C ILE A 104 -50.29 -12.21 22.55
N ASP A 105 -49.01 -12.34 22.89
CA ASP A 105 -48.12 -13.43 22.42
C ASP A 105 -48.12 -13.62 20.89
N GLY A 106 -48.26 -12.51 20.16
CA GLY A 106 -48.34 -12.50 18.69
C GLY A 106 -49.72 -12.81 18.12
N GLU A 107 -50.70 -13.22 18.92
CA GLU A 107 -52.08 -13.41 18.48
C GLU A 107 -52.85 -12.09 18.49
N MET A 108 -53.53 -11.76 17.38
CA MET A 108 -54.33 -10.53 17.29
C MET A 108 -55.66 -10.67 18.04
N VAL A 109 -55.82 -9.89 19.11
CA VAL A 109 -57.01 -9.93 19.98
C VAL A 109 -58.06 -8.92 19.56
N ALA A 110 -57.62 -7.70 19.21
CA ALA A 110 -58.47 -6.64 18.69
C ALA A 110 -57.68 -5.70 17.81
N ASN A 111 -58.37 -5.06 16.87
CA ASN A 111 -57.80 -4.01 16.04
C ASN A 111 -58.85 -2.94 15.72
N ASN A 112 -58.36 -1.84 15.16
CA ASN A 112 -59.18 -0.82 14.56
C ASN A 112 -58.60 -0.45 13.18
N THR A 113 -59.42 -0.64 12.14
CA THR A 113 -59.07 -0.45 10.74
C THR A 113 -59.47 0.92 10.17
N ARG A 114 -59.70 1.93 11.03
CA ARG A 114 -59.98 3.33 10.60
C ARG A 114 -58.94 3.87 9.62
N ILE A 115 -57.69 3.41 9.73
CA ILE A 115 -56.61 3.58 8.74
C ILE A 115 -56.06 2.18 8.42
N PRO A 116 -56.09 1.71 7.15
CA PRO A 116 -55.49 0.44 6.78
C PRO A 116 -53.97 0.43 7.04
N PRO A 117 -53.38 -0.64 7.63
CA PRO A 117 -51.95 -0.68 7.94
C PRO A 117 -51.03 -0.42 6.73
N GLY A 118 -51.46 -0.81 5.52
CA GLY A 118 -50.71 -0.58 4.28
C GLY A 118 -50.73 0.86 3.76
N GLN A 119 -51.42 1.79 4.45
CA GLN A 119 -51.43 3.22 4.15
C GLN A 119 -50.76 4.06 5.25
N ALA A 120 -50.16 3.40 6.26
CA ALA A 120 -49.50 4.06 7.37
C ALA A 120 -48.18 4.71 6.93
N THR A 121 -47.97 5.97 7.33
CA THR A 121 -46.71 6.69 7.10
C THR A 121 -45.75 6.54 8.28
N THR A 122 -46.26 6.15 9.45
CA THR A 122 -45.48 5.95 10.67
C THR A 122 -46.12 4.85 11.51
N LEU A 123 -45.32 3.90 11.97
CA LEU A 123 -45.74 2.80 12.84
C LEU A 123 -44.79 2.68 14.02
N THR A 124 -45.34 2.51 15.21
CA THR A 124 -44.56 2.22 16.42
C THR A 124 -45.36 1.30 17.33
N HIS A 125 -44.73 0.82 18.40
CA HIS A 125 -45.37 -0.07 19.34
C HIS A 125 -44.86 0.17 20.76
N SER A 126 -45.71 -0.21 21.70
CA SER A 126 -45.40 -0.32 23.12
C SER A 126 -45.61 -1.77 23.53
N THR A 127 -44.69 -2.31 24.31
CA THR A 127 -44.80 -3.67 24.84
C THR A 127 -44.92 -3.63 26.35
N ARG A 128 -45.81 -4.48 26.90
CA ARG A 128 -45.85 -4.81 28.33
C ARG A 128 -45.84 -6.32 28.48
N LEU A 129 -45.01 -6.79 29.40
CA LEU A 129 -45.12 -8.15 29.91
C LEU A 129 -46.16 -8.11 31.02
N LEU A 130 -47.26 -8.80 30.82
CA LEU A 130 -48.33 -8.90 31.81
C LEU A 130 -48.56 -10.35 32.19
N VAL A 131 -49.07 -10.50 33.41
CA VAL A 131 -49.29 -11.79 34.05
C VAL A 131 -50.65 -11.72 34.76
N GLY A 132 -51.58 -12.67 34.52
CA GLY A 132 -52.93 -12.70 35.13
C GLY A 132 -53.46 -14.12 35.39
N TYR A 133 -54.65 -14.39 35.95
CA TYR A 133 -55.04 -15.68 36.59
C TYR A 133 -55.12 -17.00 35.73
N GLY A 134 -54.18 -17.96 35.76
CA GLY A 134 -54.17 -19.21 34.93
C GLY A 134 -53.74 -20.55 35.62
N ARG A 135 -54.52 -21.63 35.44
CA ARG A 135 -54.42 -22.89 36.21
C ARG A 135 -53.27 -23.84 35.79
N GLY A 136 -52.24 -24.00 36.65
CA GLY A 136 -51.27 -25.11 36.57
C GLY A 136 -49.78 -24.78 36.68
N LEU A 137 -49.39 -23.50 36.82
CA LEU A 137 -48.00 -23.03 36.91
C LEU A 137 -47.64 -22.52 38.33
N PRO A 138 -46.34 -22.34 38.65
CA PRO A 138 -45.88 -21.89 39.98
C PRO A 138 -46.55 -20.57 40.41
N THR A 139 -46.81 -20.44 41.71
CA THR A 139 -47.64 -19.37 42.29
C THR A 139 -46.84 -18.14 42.75
N ARG A 140 -45.52 -18.14 42.51
CA ARG A 140 -44.52 -17.10 42.83
C ARG A 140 -43.35 -17.27 41.87
N GLY A 141 -42.69 -16.19 41.49
CA GLY A 141 -41.49 -16.26 40.66
C GLY A 141 -40.72 -14.95 40.66
N ASN A 142 -39.43 -15.04 40.40
CA ASN A 142 -38.49 -13.94 40.33
C ASN A 142 -38.01 -13.78 38.89
N VAL A 143 -37.82 -12.54 38.46
CA VAL A 143 -37.09 -12.19 37.25
C VAL A 143 -35.97 -11.25 37.64
N ALA A 144 -34.85 -11.34 36.93
CA ALA A 144 -33.73 -10.42 37.11
C ALA A 144 -33.22 -9.93 35.76
N ARG A 145 -32.79 -8.68 35.75
CA ARG A 145 -31.88 -8.13 34.75
C ARG A 145 -30.56 -7.78 35.43
N ALA A 146 -29.45 -7.90 34.70
CA ALA A 146 -28.11 -7.61 35.18
C ALA A 146 -27.43 -6.60 34.26
N PHE A 147 -26.63 -5.73 34.83
CA PHE A 147 -25.83 -4.76 34.09
C PHE A 147 -24.60 -4.37 34.88
N LEU A 148 -23.55 -3.96 34.17
CA LEU A 148 -22.40 -3.30 34.79
C LEU A 148 -22.78 -1.84 35.09
N ALA A 149 -22.78 -1.47 36.37
CA ALA A 149 -23.14 -0.13 36.80
C ALA A 149 -21.92 0.80 36.88
N ASN A 150 -22.14 2.08 36.56
CA ASN A 150 -21.13 3.15 36.61
C ASN A 150 -19.88 2.90 35.75
N ILE A 151 -19.99 2.17 34.63
CA ILE A 151 -18.87 1.94 33.70
C ILE A 151 -19.25 2.52 32.34
N ARG A 152 -18.49 3.49 31.86
CA ARG A 152 -18.59 3.97 30.48
C ARG A 152 -17.49 3.35 29.63
N GLU A 153 -16.27 3.35 30.16
CA GLU A 153 -15.10 2.77 29.52
C GLU A 153 -14.17 2.21 30.61
N LYS A 154 -13.40 1.19 30.23
CA LYS A 154 -12.36 0.62 31.08
C LYS A 154 -11.07 0.50 30.28
N GLU A 155 -10.09 1.31 30.64
CA GLU A 155 -8.75 1.22 30.09
C GLU A 155 -7.89 0.30 30.97
N THR A 156 -7.40 -0.79 30.39
CA THR A 156 -6.44 -1.73 31.01
C THR A 156 -5.06 -1.64 30.35
N SER A 157 -4.90 -0.73 29.41
CA SER A 157 -3.63 -0.41 28.78
C SER A 157 -3.53 1.08 28.47
N SER A 158 -2.30 1.55 28.27
CA SER A 158 -2.00 2.92 27.85
C SER A 158 -0.98 2.87 26.73
N TYR A 159 -1.25 3.62 25.65
CA TYR A 159 -0.33 3.82 24.53
C TYR A 159 0.23 5.23 24.52
N THR A 160 1.50 5.38 24.15
CA THR A 160 2.11 6.67 23.80
C THR A 160 2.89 6.47 22.52
N TYR A 161 2.52 7.20 21.49
CA TYR A 161 3.03 7.03 20.13
C TYR A 161 4.21 7.97 19.85
N PHE A 162 5.08 7.53 18.97
CA PHE A 162 6.04 8.38 18.27
C PHE A 162 5.47 8.67 16.87
N GLY A 163 5.77 9.85 16.31
CA GLY A 163 5.42 10.15 14.92
C GLY A 163 6.15 9.22 13.94
N GLY A 164 5.83 9.31 12.65
CA GLY A 164 6.53 8.54 11.62
C GLY A 164 8.04 8.77 11.64
N TYR A 165 8.46 9.99 12.05
CA TYR A 165 9.85 10.28 12.39
C TYR A 165 9.97 11.27 13.54
N THR A 166 10.65 10.85 14.61
CA THR A 166 10.84 11.65 15.81
C THR A 166 12.31 11.84 16.15
N GLY A 167 12.77 13.09 16.11
CA GLY A 167 14.04 13.54 16.66
C GLY A 167 15.22 13.42 15.70
N GLN A 168 16.36 13.90 16.18
CA GLN A 168 17.72 13.55 15.78
C GLN A 168 18.57 13.98 17.00
N GLY A 169 18.55 13.15 18.03
CA GLY A 169 19.07 13.40 19.37
C GLY A 169 18.28 12.65 20.45
N ASN A 170 18.50 12.97 21.72
CA ASN A 170 17.80 12.29 22.81
C ASN A 170 16.32 12.66 22.85
N ILE A 171 15.46 11.65 22.99
CA ILE A 171 13.99 11.80 22.88
C ILE A 171 13.34 11.61 24.23
N THR A 172 12.32 12.42 24.52
CA THR A 172 11.59 12.40 25.79
C THR A 172 10.09 12.41 25.52
N VAL A 173 9.36 11.45 26.05
CA VAL A 173 7.89 11.41 25.97
C VAL A 173 7.27 11.19 27.34
N PHE A 174 6.01 11.57 27.50
CA PHE A 174 5.30 11.43 28.76
C PHE A 174 4.12 10.49 28.61
N VAL A 175 4.09 9.45 29.45
CA VAL A 175 2.89 8.62 29.64
C VAL A 175 2.04 9.28 30.72
N ARG A 176 0.79 9.60 30.39
CA ARG A 176 -0.17 10.30 31.26
C ARG A 176 -1.42 9.42 31.45
N GLY A 177 -2.23 9.74 32.46
CA GLY A 177 -3.53 9.09 32.65
C GLY A 177 -3.50 7.72 33.35
N LEU A 178 -2.34 7.24 33.82
CA LEU A 178 -2.29 6.00 34.58
C LEU A 178 -3.07 6.12 35.90
N PRO A 179 -4.06 5.24 36.17
CA PRO A 179 -4.86 5.28 37.39
C PRO A 179 -4.02 5.21 38.66
N SER A 180 -4.51 5.85 39.73
CA SER A 180 -3.76 5.92 41.00
C SER A 180 -3.67 4.59 41.74
N ASP A 181 -4.57 3.66 41.44
CA ASP A 181 -4.68 2.31 41.98
C ASP A 181 -4.20 1.22 41.00
N ALA A 182 -3.69 1.60 39.82
CA ALA A 182 -3.27 0.65 38.80
C ALA A 182 -2.10 -0.24 39.27
N THR A 183 -2.12 -1.50 38.87
CA THR A 183 -1.00 -2.45 39.05
C THR A 183 -0.40 -2.75 37.68
N ILE A 184 0.82 -2.26 37.44
CA ILE A 184 1.50 -2.45 36.16
C ILE A 184 1.89 -3.93 35.98
N GLN A 185 1.43 -4.54 34.90
CA GLN A 185 1.75 -5.92 34.52
C GLN A 185 3.02 -5.96 33.65
N ARG A 186 3.08 -5.07 32.65
CA ARG A 186 4.23 -4.93 31.75
C ARG A 186 4.30 -3.52 31.16
N CYS A 187 5.50 -3.11 30.78
CA CYS A 187 5.76 -1.92 29.98
C CYS A 187 6.68 -2.33 28.83
N CYS A 188 6.19 -2.21 27.60
CA CYS A 188 6.86 -2.66 26.41
C CYS A 188 6.90 -1.56 25.34
N PHE A 189 7.81 -1.74 24.40
CA PHE A 189 8.13 -0.85 23.32
C PHE A 189 8.04 -1.64 22.03
N GLU A 190 7.49 -0.99 21.01
CA GLU A 190 7.65 -1.43 19.64
C GLU A 190 8.09 -0.22 18.83
N LEU A 191 9.34 -0.24 18.36
CA LEU A 191 10.00 0.93 17.80
C LEU A 191 10.84 0.54 16.58
N ASN A 192 10.91 1.45 15.61
CA ASN A 192 11.99 1.50 14.64
C ASN A 192 13.05 2.49 15.17
N SER A 193 14.22 1.99 15.57
CA SER A 193 15.34 2.80 16.08
C SER A 193 16.65 2.35 15.44
N PRO A 194 17.38 3.19 14.69
CA PRO A 194 18.63 2.77 14.04
C PRO A 194 19.80 2.56 15.02
N SER A 195 19.75 3.19 16.19
CA SER A 195 20.85 3.21 17.15
C SER A 195 20.45 2.74 18.54
N ASP A 196 21.43 2.23 19.28
CA ASP A 196 21.34 1.82 20.68
C ASP A 196 21.05 3.01 21.59
N PHE A 197 20.20 2.76 22.59
CA PHE A 197 19.86 3.77 23.60
C PHE A 197 19.68 3.19 25.00
N ASN A 198 19.93 4.04 25.98
CA ASN A 198 19.58 3.80 27.37
C ASN A 198 18.21 4.42 27.68
N LEU A 199 17.33 3.65 28.31
CA LEU A 199 16.04 4.13 28.77
C LEU A 199 16.12 4.62 30.21
N TYR A 200 15.50 5.77 30.47
CA TYR A 200 15.26 6.29 31.81
C TYR A 200 13.76 6.53 32.03
N ILE A 201 13.24 6.04 33.15
CA ILE A 201 11.86 6.28 33.59
C ILE A 201 11.93 7.12 34.86
N ASN A 202 11.38 8.34 34.80
CA ASN A 202 11.44 9.33 35.89
C ASN A 202 12.88 9.51 36.42
N GLU A 203 13.84 9.69 35.50
CA GLU A 203 15.29 9.85 35.78
C GLU A 203 16.00 8.57 36.31
N ASN A 204 15.30 7.45 36.49
CA ASN A 204 15.89 6.18 36.90
C ASN A 204 16.19 5.31 35.68
N PHE A 205 17.39 4.75 35.61
CA PHE A 205 17.79 3.84 34.53
C PHE A 205 16.90 2.59 34.52
N ALA A 206 16.35 2.24 33.36
CA ALA A 206 15.37 1.17 33.17
C ALA A 206 15.78 0.13 32.11
N GLY A 207 17.00 0.22 31.57
CA GLY A 207 17.56 -0.75 30.63
C GLY A 207 18.38 -0.10 29.50
N ALA A 208 19.24 -0.91 28.88
CA ALA A 208 19.91 -0.60 27.63
C ALA A 208 19.27 -1.44 26.52
N PHE A 209 18.89 -0.80 25.42
CA PHE A 209 18.20 -1.42 24.29
C PHE A 209 19.12 -1.36 23.07
N GLU A 210 19.31 -2.52 22.44
CA GLU A 210 20.22 -2.74 21.32
C GLU A 210 19.37 -3.18 20.10
N PRO A 211 18.70 -2.25 19.40
CA PRO A 211 17.91 -2.57 18.22
C PRO A 211 18.76 -3.23 17.13
N ILE A 212 18.22 -4.26 16.49
CA ILE A 212 18.90 -4.96 15.37
C ILE A 212 18.18 -4.56 14.10
N GLY A 213 18.83 -3.72 13.29
CA GLY A 213 18.27 -2.94 12.20
C GLY A 213 17.27 -3.65 11.26
N GLY A 214 16.43 -2.82 10.66
CA GLY A 214 15.50 -3.15 9.59
C GLY A 214 14.90 -1.85 9.02
N ASN A 215 14.88 -1.72 7.69
CA ASN A 215 14.21 -0.59 7.04
C ASN A 215 12.69 -0.72 7.29
N MET A 216 12.01 0.40 7.59
CA MET A 216 10.56 0.46 7.80
C MET A 216 9.98 -0.61 8.74
N SER A 217 10.73 -1.14 9.71
CA SER A 217 10.26 -2.26 10.55
C SER A 217 10.56 -2.05 12.03
N ALA A 218 9.72 -2.62 12.88
CA ALA A 218 9.92 -2.60 14.32
C ALA A 218 11.10 -3.51 14.68
N ASN A 219 12.24 -2.90 14.98
CA ASN A 219 13.49 -3.58 15.34
C ASN A 219 13.68 -3.76 16.85
N LEU A 220 12.86 -3.07 17.65
CA LEU A 220 12.50 -3.49 18.99
C LEU A 220 11.04 -3.95 18.97
N ARG A 221 10.80 -5.15 19.47
CA ARG A 221 9.49 -5.81 19.39
C ARG A 221 9.01 -6.15 20.79
N GLU A 222 7.76 -5.85 21.10
CA GLU A 222 7.12 -6.28 22.33
C GLU A 222 7.14 -7.82 22.43
N GLY A 223 7.75 -8.37 23.47
CA GLY A 223 7.87 -9.82 23.64
C GLY A 223 8.03 -10.30 25.08
N LEU A 224 7.70 -11.57 25.30
CA LEU A 224 7.87 -12.26 26.58
C LEU A 224 8.96 -13.34 26.49
N PRO A 225 9.79 -13.53 27.54
CA PRO A 225 9.76 -12.86 28.84
C PRO A 225 10.19 -11.38 28.79
N ALA A 226 9.62 -10.55 29.67
CA ALA A 226 9.92 -9.12 29.71
C ALA A 226 11.40 -8.85 29.99
N GLY A 227 12.01 -7.97 29.19
CA GLY A 227 13.38 -7.51 29.34
C GLY A 227 13.86 -6.77 28.09
N PRO A 228 15.00 -6.05 28.17
CA PRO A 228 15.40 -5.13 27.11
C PRO A 228 15.61 -5.80 25.75
N GLY A 229 16.07 -7.06 25.74
CA GLY A 229 16.25 -7.84 24.51
C GLY A 229 14.95 -8.25 23.81
N ASN A 230 13.78 -8.09 24.46
CA ASN A 230 12.46 -8.35 23.90
C ASN A 230 11.59 -7.08 23.95
N GLY A 231 12.22 -5.90 23.82
CA GLY A 231 11.50 -4.62 23.77
C GLY A 231 10.68 -4.31 25.02
N CYS A 232 10.96 -4.90 26.19
CA CYS A 232 10.19 -4.64 27.40
C CYS A 232 11.07 -4.20 28.57
N VAL A 233 10.51 -3.40 29.47
CA VAL A 233 11.15 -3.05 30.74
C VAL A 233 11.22 -4.30 31.63
N ALA A 234 12.35 -4.53 32.28
CA ALA A 234 12.47 -5.63 33.23
C ALA A 234 11.53 -5.43 34.43
N GLU A 235 10.98 -6.50 34.99
CA GLU A 235 10.00 -6.44 36.09
C GLU A 235 10.49 -5.62 37.30
N ALA A 236 11.80 -5.68 37.59
CA ALA A 236 12.40 -4.92 38.68
C ALA A 236 12.31 -3.39 38.49
N ASP A 237 12.29 -2.93 37.24
CA ASP A 237 12.33 -1.52 36.87
C ASP A 237 10.92 -0.93 36.62
N LEU A 238 9.87 -1.75 36.61
CA LEU A 238 8.47 -1.28 36.56
C LEU A 238 8.11 -0.39 37.77
N SER A 239 8.82 -0.57 38.89
CA SER A 239 8.65 0.25 40.09
C SER A 239 9.08 1.72 39.92
N ASN A 240 9.77 2.05 38.82
CA ASN A 240 10.11 3.42 38.45
C ASN A 240 8.90 4.22 37.92
N ILE A 241 7.82 3.53 37.53
CA ILE A 241 6.56 4.15 37.08
C ILE A 241 5.75 4.62 38.29
N ILE A 242 5.37 5.88 38.29
CA ILE A 242 4.58 6.55 39.33
C ILE A 242 3.11 6.58 38.91
N LEU A 243 2.25 5.95 39.70
CA LEU A 243 0.81 5.87 39.46
C LEU A 243 0.10 7.19 39.78
N GLY A 244 -0.97 7.53 39.05
CA GLY A 244 -1.74 8.76 39.25
C GLY A 244 -1.00 10.06 38.90
N ALA A 245 0.15 9.98 38.24
CA ALA A 245 0.97 11.12 37.82
C ALA A 245 1.57 10.90 36.43
N PRO A 246 1.92 11.98 35.69
CA PRO A 246 2.69 11.87 34.46
C PRO A 246 4.05 11.20 34.69
N ASN A 247 4.41 10.27 33.81
CA ASN A 247 5.69 9.56 33.84
C ASN A 247 6.56 9.98 32.66
N ASN A 248 7.78 10.40 32.95
CA ASN A 248 8.75 10.79 31.93
C ASN A 248 9.55 9.57 31.45
N PHE A 249 9.51 9.28 30.16
CA PHE A 249 10.33 8.28 29.48
C PHE A 249 11.37 8.99 28.61
N THR A 250 12.65 8.82 28.92
CA THR A 250 13.76 9.42 28.18
C THR A 250 14.60 8.34 27.51
N LEU A 251 14.70 8.40 26.19
CA LEU A 251 15.56 7.56 25.36
C LEU A 251 16.85 8.34 25.10
N MET A 252 17.96 7.86 25.67
CA MET A 252 19.28 8.46 25.52
C MET A 252 20.15 7.62 24.59
N PHE A 253 20.34 8.08 23.36
CA PHE A 253 21.18 7.38 22.38
C PHE A 253 22.64 7.33 22.84
N THR A 254 23.26 6.16 22.68
CA THR A 254 24.61 5.88 23.19
C THR A 254 25.64 5.60 22.12
N GLU A 255 25.21 5.20 20.92
CA GLU A 255 26.07 4.92 19.77
C GLU A 255 25.57 5.64 18.51
N GLY A 256 26.26 5.48 17.39
CA GLY A 256 25.88 6.13 16.12
C GLY A 256 26.18 7.64 16.06
N THR A 257 25.81 8.21 14.92
CA THR A 257 25.90 9.64 14.61
C THR A 257 24.54 10.32 14.79
N ILE A 258 24.46 11.65 14.69
CA ILE A 258 23.20 12.38 14.92
C ILE A 258 22.13 11.99 13.89
N GLU A 259 22.55 11.51 12.73
CA GLU A 259 21.75 10.91 11.67
C GLU A 259 21.04 9.63 12.12
N ASP A 260 21.59 8.90 13.11
CA ASP A 260 21.05 7.62 13.61
C ASP A 260 20.18 7.79 14.87
N HIS A 261 20.09 9.02 15.43
CA HIS A 261 19.47 9.30 16.74
C HIS A 261 17.99 9.67 16.62
N TYR A 262 17.20 8.85 15.93
CA TYR A 262 15.77 9.08 15.73
C TYR A 262 14.94 7.83 16.01
N ILE A 263 13.61 8.00 16.08
CA ILE A 263 12.63 6.92 16.10
C ILE A 263 11.75 7.04 14.85
N GLY A 264 11.79 6.04 13.97
CA GLY A 264 11.07 5.98 12.69
C GLY A 264 9.68 5.36 12.80
N GLY A 265 8.92 5.76 13.82
CA GLY A 265 7.61 5.18 14.16
C GLY A 265 7.64 4.16 15.29
N GLY A 266 6.53 4.08 16.03
CA GLY A 266 6.33 3.11 17.10
C GLY A 266 5.56 3.63 18.31
N PHE A 267 5.57 2.85 19.40
CA PHE A 267 4.87 3.20 20.65
C PHE A 267 5.51 2.61 21.92
N ILE A 268 5.13 3.22 23.04
CA ILE A 268 5.23 2.65 24.38
C ILE A 268 3.84 2.11 24.76
N HIS A 269 3.79 0.85 25.20
CA HIS A 269 2.58 0.17 25.64
C HIS A 269 2.73 -0.28 27.10
N ILE A 270 1.85 0.21 27.97
CA ILE A 270 1.81 -0.18 29.39
C ILE A 270 0.51 -0.94 29.63
N LEU A 271 0.62 -2.20 30.03
CA LEU A 271 -0.52 -3.03 30.46
C LEU A 271 -0.65 -2.96 31.97
N TYR A 272 -1.85 -2.72 32.48
CA TYR A 272 -2.10 -2.58 33.92
C TYR A 272 -3.52 -3.01 34.32
N ASN A 273 -3.65 -3.43 35.58
CA ASN A 273 -4.96 -3.74 36.17
C ASN A 273 -5.38 -2.60 37.09
N THR A 274 -6.59 -2.09 36.92
CA THR A 274 -7.15 -1.00 37.74
C THR A 274 -8.58 -1.30 38.19
N SER A 275 -8.97 -0.76 39.34
CA SER A 275 -10.37 -0.71 39.78
C SER A 275 -11.06 0.62 39.45
N GLU A 276 -10.29 1.65 39.09
CA GLU A 276 -10.77 2.91 38.56
C GLU A 276 -11.44 2.70 37.18
N MET A 277 -12.54 3.40 36.94
CA MET A 277 -13.31 3.33 35.70
C MET A 277 -13.40 4.71 35.10
N ASP A 278 -13.42 4.79 33.76
CA ASP A 278 -13.82 6.03 33.13
C ASP A 278 -15.35 6.18 33.21
N THR A 279 -15.76 7.26 33.87
CA THR A 279 -17.16 7.69 34.03
C THR A 279 -17.39 9.10 33.53
N ASP A 280 -16.35 9.76 33.01
CA ASP A 280 -16.38 11.16 32.63
C ASP A 280 -17.20 11.36 31.34
N GLU A 281 -17.70 12.59 31.12
CA GLU A 281 -18.33 12.94 29.84
C GLU A 281 -17.27 12.96 28.72
N VAL A 282 -17.68 12.76 27.45
CA VAL A 282 -16.76 12.86 26.32
C VAL A 282 -16.08 14.24 26.39
N ALA A 283 -14.76 14.23 26.55
CA ALA A 283 -13.97 15.45 26.60
C ALA A 283 -14.21 16.25 25.31
N ARG A 284 -14.51 17.55 25.46
CA ARG A 284 -14.65 18.48 24.35
C ARG A 284 -13.32 19.11 23.94
N THR A 285 -12.24 18.69 24.59
CA THR A 285 -10.89 19.20 24.39
C THR A 285 -9.95 18.01 24.34
N THR A 286 -9.12 17.94 23.29
CA THR A 286 -8.03 16.96 23.15
C THR A 286 -6.68 17.67 23.06
N TRP A 287 -5.62 16.95 23.37
CA TRP A 287 -4.27 17.47 23.47
C TRP A 287 -3.32 16.62 22.63
N TYR A 288 -2.63 17.24 21.69
CA TYR A 288 -1.45 16.65 21.06
C TYR A 288 -0.21 17.18 21.80
N HIS A 289 0.57 16.29 22.39
CA HIS A 289 1.79 16.65 23.11
C HIS A 289 3.01 16.37 22.23
N PHE A 290 3.85 17.39 22.05
CA PHE A 290 5.08 17.19 21.31
C PHE A 290 6.07 16.36 22.13
N PRO A 291 6.88 15.50 21.48
CA PRO A 291 8.02 14.89 22.13
C PRO A 291 9.07 15.95 22.47
N GLY A 292 9.79 15.72 23.56
CA GLY A 292 11.02 16.44 23.83
C GLY A 292 12.14 15.90 22.95
N ILE A 293 12.87 16.78 22.28
CA ILE A 293 13.97 16.42 21.39
C ILE A 293 15.17 17.27 21.81
N ASN A 294 16.24 16.65 22.31
CA ASN A 294 17.50 17.32 22.63
C ASN A 294 18.55 16.96 21.57
N GLY A 295 18.75 17.86 20.62
CA GLY A 295 19.46 17.63 19.36
C GLY A 295 18.85 18.47 18.22
N ILE A 296 18.89 17.97 16.99
CA ILE A 296 18.22 18.62 15.86
C ILE A 296 16.71 18.41 16.03
N ILE A 297 15.94 19.50 16.09
CA ILE A 297 14.48 19.41 16.15
C ILE A 297 14.01 18.99 14.75
N ASN A 298 13.66 17.71 14.63
CA ASN A 298 13.18 17.10 13.41
C ASN A 298 12.03 16.15 13.74
N LEU A 299 10.80 16.61 13.58
CA LEU A 299 9.58 15.85 13.88
C LEU A 299 8.68 15.83 12.64
N TYR A 300 8.36 14.64 12.17
CA TYR A 300 7.29 14.35 11.22
C TYR A 300 6.25 13.48 11.93
N ASP A 301 5.05 14.02 12.10
CA ASP A 301 3.96 13.38 12.83
C ASP A 301 2.60 13.79 12.24
N SER A 302 1.51 13.40 12.89
CA SER A 302 0.17 13.92 12.62
C SER A 302 -0.65 13.99 13.90
N PHE A 303 -1.79 14.67 13.82
CA PHE A 303 -2.82 14.56 14.84
C PHE A 303 -4.19 14.32 14.20
N TYR A 304 -5.11 13.82 15.00
CA TYR A 304 -6.48 13.53 14.58
C TYR A 304 -7.49 14.16 15.52
N VAL A 305 -8.57 14.70 14.97
CA VAL A 305 -9.68 15.26 15.74
C VAL A 305 -10.95 14.42 15.53
N PRO A 306 -11.46 13.72 16.57
CA PRO A 306 -12.63 12.84 16.47
C PRO A 306 -13.96 13.60 16.47
N GLY A 307 -14.06 14.65 15.66
CA GLY A 307 -15.25 15.47 15.56
C GLY A 307 -14.96 16.78 14.84
N ARG A 308 -15.89 17.72 15.01
CA ARG A 308 -15.80 19.03 14.37
C ARG A 308 -14.95 19.98 15.23
N VAL A 309 -13.86 20.50 14.68
CA VAL A 309 -12.98 21.45 15.37
C VAL A 309 -13.73 22.76 15.67
N GLU A 310 -13.63 23.24 16.92
CA GLU A 310 -14.17 24.54 17.37
C GLU A 310 -13.06 25.59 17.58
N SER A 311 -11.90 25.19 18.13
CA SER A 311 -10.71 26.05 18.26
C SER A 311 -9.42 25.25 18.42
N ILE A 312 -8.30 25.83 17.97
CA ILE A 312 -6.96 25.29 18.18
C ILE A 312 -6.09 26.33 18.90
N GLY A 313 -5.35 25.91 19.91
CA GLY A 313 -4.33 26.69 20.59
C GLY A 313 -2.98 25.98 20.53
N LEU A 314 -1.90 26.75 20.45
CA LEU A 314 -0.52 26.22 20.43
C LEU A 314 0.25 26.78 21.62
N TYR A 315 0.95 25.90 22.34
CA TYR A 315 1.99 26.25 23.29
C TYR A 315 3.29 25.53 22.90
N LEU A 316 4.34 26.30 22.61
CA LEU A 316 5.69 25.78 22.34
C LEU A 316 6.67 26.29 23.37
N HIS A 317 7.46 25.38 23.92
CA HIS A 317 8.61 25.64 24.75
C HIS A 317 9.83 24.99 24.11
N TYR A 318 10.77 25.81 23.66
CA TYR A 318 11.96 25.33 22.94
C TYR A 318 13.14 26.29 23.11
N MET A 319 14.35 25.81 22.85
CA MET A 319 15.58 26.60 22.78
C MET A 319 16.32 26.12 21.54
N SER A 320 16.71 26.99 20.60
CA SER A 320 17.45 26.53 19.42
C SER A 320 18.29 27.64 18.83
N ASN A 321 19.58 27.37 18.62
CA ASN A 321 20.49 28.29 17.93
C ASN A 321 20.34 28.28 16.39
N TYR A 322 19.41 27.49 15.89
CA TYR A 322 18.98 27.45 14.50
C TYR A 322 17.62 28.12 14.36
N SER A 323 17.23 28.48 13.13
CA SER A 323 15.82 28.85 12.94
C SER A 323 14.92 27.63 13.16
N THR A 324 13.70 27.83 13.63
CA THR A 324 12.76 26.76 13.92
C THR A 324 11.42 27.09 13.27
N TYR A 325 10.74 26.08 12.74
CA TYR A 325 9.42 26.24 12.13
C TYR A 325 8.48 25.10 12.52
N LEU A 326 7.17 25.36 12.40
CA LEU A 326 6.10 24.39 12.55
C LEU A 326 5.13 24.56 11.37
N ASN A 327 4.92 23.48 10.62
CA ASN A 327 3.87 23.37 9.62
C ASN A 327 2.76 22.45 10.14
N ILE A 328 1.52 22.81 9.84
CA ILE A 328 0.32 22.00 10.09
C ILE A 328 -0.46 21.96 8.79
N GLY A 329 -0.77 20.76 8.29
CA GLY A 329 -1.44 20.56 7.00
C GLY A 329 -0.72 21.27 5.85
N GLY A 330 0.62 21.16 5.81
CA GLY A 330 1.47 21.83 4.82
C GLY A 330 1.62 23.35 4.96
N THR A 331 0.94 23.97 5.93
CA THR A 331 1.00 25.42 6.14
C THR A 331 1.86 25.79 7.34
N THR A 332 2.85 26.67 7.15
CA THR A 332 3.67 27.21 8.25
C THR A 332 2.84 28.08 9.19
N VAL A 333 2.65 27.61 10.42
CA VAL A 333 1.91 28.33 11.48
C VAL A 333 2.84 29.10 12.42
N PHE A 334 4.09 28.68 12.51
CA PHE A 334 5.10 29.32 13.35
C PHE A 334 6.47 29.25 12.67
N SER A 335 7.23 30.33 12.77
CA SER A 335 8.63 30.38 12.36
C SER A 335 9.37 31.45 13.17
N ALA A 336 10.58 31.13 13.62
CA ALA A 336 11.44 32.04 14.36
C ALA A 336 12.92 31.81 14.04
N ASP A 337 13.71 32.87 14.13
CA ASP A 337 15.17 32.81 14.05
C ASP A 337 15.78 32.17 15.31
N GLY A 338 17.01 31.68 15.20
CA GLY A 338 17.71 31.03 16.32
C GLY A 338 18.05 31.95 17.49
N ASN A 339 17.96 31.40 18.70
CA ASN A 339 18.16 32.06 19.98
C ASN A 339 18.78 31.11 21.03
N GLU A 340 19.83 31.57 21.72
CA GLU A 340 20.56 30.87 22.80
C GLU A 340 19.80 30.81 24.14
N SER A 341 18.52 31.17 24.17
CA SER A 341 17.70 31.18 25.39
C SER A 341 16.37 30.48 25.16
N GLU A 342 15.85 29.84 26.20
CA GLU A 342 14.50 29.25 26.19
C GLU A 342 13.45 30.27 25.73
N GLN A 343 12.62 29.84 24.79
CA GLN A 343 11.51 30.58 24.21
C GLN A 343 10.20 29.91 24.63
N PHE A 344 9.21 30.75 24.98
CA PHE A 344 7.85 30.32 25.32
C PHE A 344 6.88 31.02 24.38
N ILE A 345 6.33 30.26 23.44
CA ILE A 345 5.42 30.77 22.42
C ILE A 345 4.02 30.26 22.72
N THR A 346 3.04 31.16 22.68
CA THR A 346 1.63 30.80 22.77
C THR A 346 0.91 31.49 21.64
N LEU A 347 0.29 30.71 20.76
CA LEU A 347 -0.57 31.22 19.69
C LEU A 347 -2.01 30.87 20.01
N SER A 348 -2.86 31.89 20.03
CA SER A 348 -4.30 31.72 20.11
C SER A 348 -4.88 31.27 18.78
N ASP A 349 -6.10 30.73 18.82
CA ASP A 349 -6.90 30.37 17.65
C ASP A 349 -6.95 31.49 16.58
N ALA A 350 -7.12 32.74 16.98
CA ALA A 350 -7.15 33.87 16.06
C ALA A 350 -5.80 34.16 15.39
N GLU A 351 -4.68 33.84 16.05
CA GLU A 351 -3.33 34.00 15.50
C GLU A 351 -2.98 32.86 14.55
N ILE A 352 -3.40 31.63 14.87
CA ILE A 352 -3.27 30.46 13.98
C ILE A 352 -4.13 30.66 12.71
N GLN A 353 -5.36 31.17 12.85
CA GLN A 353 -6.20 31.57 11.72
C GLN A 353 -5.66 32.79 10.96
N GLY A 354 -4.94 33.68 11.65
CA GLY A 354 -4.41 34.93 11.12
C GLY A 354 -3.05 34.80 10.42
N ALA A 355 -2.44 33.61 10.42
CA ALA A 355 -1.23 33.31 9.66
C ALA A 355 -1.44 33.62 8.15
N PRO A 356 -0.38 33.95 7.37
CA PRO A 356 -0.49 34.56 6.04
C PRO A 356 -1.36 33.85 4.98
N ILE A 357 -1.76 32.59 5.22
CA ILE A 357 -2.58 31.78 4.31
C ILE A 357 -3.91 31.36 4.95
N GLY A 358 -4.08 31.55 6.27
CA GLY A 358 -5.26 31.14 7.02
C GLY A 358 -5.47 29.63 6.99
N LEU A 359 -5.22 28.96 8.12
CA LEU A 359 -5.95 27.73 8.46
C LEU A 359 -7.43 28.14 8.64
N ILE A 360 -8.10 28.46 7.53
CA ILE A 360 -9.55 28.57 7.47
C ILE A 360 -9.98 27.14 7.76
N TYR A 361 -10.67 26.90 8.88
CA TYR A 361 -11.26 25.61 9.23
C TYR A 361 -11.80 24.92 7.98
N HIS A 362 -10.94 24.10 7.39
CA HIS A 362 -11.29 23.34 6.22
C HIS A 362 -12.06 22.17 6.80
N PRO A 363 -13.13 21.69 6.15
CA PRO A 363 -13.69 20.38 6.47
C PRO A 363 -12.62 19.27 6.52
N ASP A 364 -11.42 19.52 6.00
CA ASP A 364 -10.31 18.58 5.97
C ASP A 364 -9.57 18.45 7.31
N LEU A 365 -9.84 19.29 8.33
CA LEU A 365 -9.34 19.05 9.69
C LEU A 365 -10.28 18.15 10.50
N ASP A 366 -11.56 18.13 10.15
CA ASP A 366 -12.58 17.37 10.85
C ASP A 366 -12.45 15.90 10.43
N GLN A 367 -12.20 15.00 11.38
CA GLN A 367 -12.15 13.54 11.14
C GLN A 367 -11.08 13.08 10.12
N ASN A 368 -9.98 13.83 9.98
CA ASN A 368 -8.84 13.46 9.14
C ASN A 368 -7.53 13.44 9.94
N ASN A 369 -6.54 12.68 9.46
CA ASN A 369 -5.17 12.77 9.97
C ASN A 369 -4.52 14.00 9.37
N VAL A 370 -4.20 14.98 10.21
CA VAL A 370 -3.62 16.26 9.82
C VAL A 370 -2.10 16.18 9.99
N PRO A 371 -1.31 16.23 8.90
CA PRO A 371 0.14 16.16 8.99
C PRO A 371 0.71 17.35 9.77
N LEU A 372 1.70 17.06 10.61
CA LEU A 372 2.38 18.02 11.47
C LEU A 372 3.89 17.87 11.30
N ARG A 373 4.56 19.00 11.02
CA ARG A 373 6.01 19.04 10.77
C ARG A 373 6.66 20.12 11.61
N MET A 374 7.49 19.73 12.57
CA MET A 374 8.29 20.68 13.34
C MET A 374 9.77 20.47 13.03
N GLY A 375 10.40 21.47 12.44
CA GLY A 375 11.74 21.34 11.89
C GLY A 375 12.67 22.47 12.26
N THR A 376 13.96 22.20 12.05
CA THR A 376 15.05 23.16 12.17
C THR A 376 15.40 23.70 10.77
N GLY A 377 15.45 25.01 10.60
CA GLY A 377 15.78 25.68 9.34
C GLY A 377 17.14 26.39 9.35
N ASN A 378 17.61 26.80 8.17
CA ASN A 378 18.81 27.64 7.95
C ASN A 378 20.09 27.05 8.58
N MET A 379 20.21 25.73 8.55
CA MET A 379 21.46 25.04 8.82
C MET A 379 22.31 25.17 7.56
N SER A 380 23.37 25.98 7.61
CA SER A 380 24.29 26.23 6.48
C SER A 380 25.07 24.99 6.01
N GLU A 381 24.84 23.85 6.65
CA GLU A 381 25.47 22.54 6.43
C GLU A 381 24.42 21.42 6.29
N VAL A 382 23.11 21.77 6.20
CA VAL A 382 22.10 20.84 5.65
C VAL A 382 22.45 20.69 4.19
N VAL A 383 22.93 19.51 3.88
CA VAL A 383 23.12 19.15 2.50
C VAL A 383 21.91 18.32 2.12
N ALA A 384 21.24 18.69 1.03
CA ALA A 384 20.20 17.86 0.46
C ALA A 384 20.82 16.49 0.22
N SER A 385 20.35 15.48 0.97
CA SER A 385 20.97 14.17 0.96
C SER A 385 20.42 13.37 -0.20
N GLY A 386 21.32 12.94 -1.06
CA GLY A 386 21.04 11.99 -2.11
C GLY A 386 21.19 10.57 -1.56
N ASN A 387 20.35 9.62 -1.97
CA ASN A 387 20.44 8.21 -1.56
C ASN A 387 21.00 7.28 -2.65
N ALA A 388 21.54 7.82 -3.75
CA ALA A 388 21.94 7.03 -4.91
C ALA A 388 23.38 6.48 -4.84
N ASP A 389 23.56 5.24 -5.29
CA ASP A 389 24.85 4.64 -5.61
C ASP A 389 24.98 4.47 -7.12
N VAL A 390 25.91 5.21 -7.72
CA VAL A 390 26.03 5.29 -9.17
C VAL A 390 27.36 4.71 -9.63
N VAL A 391 27.35 3.79 -10.59
CA VAL A 391 28.56 3.36 -11.29
C VAL A 391 28.59 3.98 -12.67
N LEU A 392 29.57 4.86 -12.92
CA LEU A 392 29.78 5.48 -14.22
C LEU A 392 30.83 4.69 -15.02
N ILE A 393 30.40 4.06 -16.11
CA ILE A 393 31.25 3.24 -16.98
C ILE A 393 31.62 4.03 -18.23
N THR A 394 32.93 4.22 -18.46
CA THR A 394 33.48 4.92 -19.62
C THR A 394 34.26 3.97 -20.52
N ASP A 395 33.84 3.86 -21.78
CA ASP A 395 34.59 3.17 -22.83
C ASP A 395 35.89 3.92 -23.18
N VAL A 396 37.01 3.20 -23.15
CA VAL A 396 38.34 3.68 -23.56
C VAL A 396 38.96 2.79 -24.65
N SER A 397 38.13 2.08 -25.40
CA SER A 397 38.52 1.23 -26.53
C SER A 397 39.01 2.04 -27.73
N GLY A 398 39.71 1.39 -28.66
CA GLY A 398 40.34 2.08 -29.79
C GLY A 398 39.40 2.87 -30.70
N SER A 399 38.11 2.53 -30.75
CA SER A 399 37.10 3.27 -31.52
C SER A 399 36.82 4.66 -30.92
N MET A 400 37.09 4.85 -29.63
CA MET A 400 36.93 6.14 -28.94
C MET A 400 37.96 7.20 -29.37
N ASP A 401 38.99 6.83 -30.14
CA ASP A 401 39.95 7.75 -30.76
C ASP A 401 39.37 8.48 -31.98
N PHE A 402 38.27 7.97 -32.52
CA PHE A 402 37.63 8.53 -33.71
C PHE A 402 36.80 9.77 -33.40
N ARG A 403 36.55 10.55 -34.44
CA ARG A 403 35.68 11.73 -34.32
C ARG A 403 34.21 11.35 -34.09
N ILE A 404 33.52 12.16 -33.30
CA ILE A 404 32.14 11.89 -32.89
C ILE A 404 31.10 12.04 -33.99
N GLY A 405 31.32 12.84 -35.02
CA GLY A 405 30.36 13.05 -36.12
C GLY A 405 30.52 12.14 -37.33
N ASP A 406 31.29 11.05 -37.21
CA ASP A 406 31.63 10.17 -38.34
C ASP A 406 31.50 8.69 -37.97
N ASN A 407 31.16 7.87 -38.97
CA ASN A 407 31.04 6.41 -38.88
C ASN A 407 32.17 5.67 -39.62
N THR A 408 33.18 6.36 -40.16
CA THR A 408 34.22 5.75 -41.02
C THR A 408 35.58 5.49 -40.35
N GLY A 409 35.69 5.62 -39.03
CA GLY A 409 36.93 5.36 -38.29
C GLY A 409 38.02 6.42 -38.50
N SER A 410 37.63 7.66 -38.80
CA SER A 410 38.58 8.78 -38.96
C SER A 410 39.03 9.30 -37.60
N GLU A 411 40.34 9.54 -37.45
CA GLU A 411 40.93 10.17 -36.25
C GLU A 411 40.23 11.50 -35.92
N GLY A 412 39.90 11.70 -34.64
CA GLY A 412 39.36 12.96 -34.15
C GLY A 412 40.43 13.93 -33.65
N GLU A 413 40.02 15.19 -33.47
CA GLU A 413 40.83 16.21 -32.81
C GLU A 413 40.68 16.10 -31.29
N GLU A 414 41.81 15.97 -30.59
CA GLU A 414 41.85 15.98 -29.12
C GLU A 414 41.52 17.38 -28.61
N ARG A 415 40.50 17.49 -27.76
CA ARG A 415 40.03 18.77 -27.21
C ARG A 415 39.86 18.69 -25.70
N GLY A 416 40.31 19.74 -25.00
CA GLY A 416 40.06 19.89 -23.58
C GLY A 416 38.65 20.41 -23.30
N CYS A 417 38.17 20.22 -22.07
CA CYS A 417 36.79 20.54 -21.69
C CYS A 417 36.43 22.04 -21.70
N ASP A 418 37.42 22.92 -21.78
CA ASP A 418 37.23 24.38 -21.90
C ASP A 418 37.36 24.86 -23.36
N SER A 419 37.52 23.93 -24.31
CA SER A 419 37.60 24.28 -25.74
C SER A 419 36.26 24.81 -26.24
N PRO A 420 36.23 25.97 -26.95
CA PRO A 420 35.00 26.46 -27.57
C PRO A 420 34.44 25.52 -28.65
N ASP A 421 35.31 24.66 -29.19
CA ASP A 421 35.01 23.74 -30.30
C ASP A 421 34.82 22.29 -29.79
N LEU A 422 34.65 22.08 -28.47
CA LEU A 422 34.47 20.74 -27.85
C LEU A 422 33.27 19.97 -28.43
N PHE A 423 32.25 20.68 -28.90
CA PHE A 423 31.04 20.07 -29.43
C PHE A 423 31.06 19.92 -30.95
N ASP A 424 32.15 20.29 -31.63
CA ASP A 424 32.27 20.11 -33.07
C ASP A 424 32.40 18.62 -33.43
N ASP A 425 31.86 18.24 -34.58
CA ASP A 425 31.76 16.85 -35.07
C ASP A 425 33.11 16.14 -35.29
N ASP A 426 34.20 16.91 -35.40
CA ASP A 426 35.56 16.38 -35.52
C ASP A 426 36.24 16.12 -34.16
N THR A 427 35.58 16.40 -33.02
CA THR A 427 36.10 16.10 -31.67
C THR A 427 36.26 14.59 -31.47
N LYS A 428 37.37 14.14 -30.87
CA LYS A 428 37.52 12.74 -30.44
C LYS A 428 36.41 12.33 -29.46
N ARG A 429 35.83 11.15 -29.63
CA ARG A 429 34.78 10.60 -28.73
C ARG A 429 35.24 10.57 -27.28
N ILE A 430 36.47 10.11 -27.01
CA ILE A 430 37.04 10.08 -25.65
C ILE A 430 37.21 11.48 -25.04
N SER A 431 37.56 12.49 -25.85
CA SER A 431 37.67 13.87 -25.37
C SER A 431 36.32 14.38 -24.87
N LEU A 432 35.25 14.14 -25.63
CA LEU A 432 33.91 14.52 -25.19
C LEU A 432 33.45 13.69 -23.98
N ALA A 433 33.66 12.37 -24.01
CA ALA A 433 33.23 11.46 -22.93
C ALA A 433 33.84 11.84 -21.58
N LYS A 434 35.14 12.17 -21.52
CA LYS A 434 35.80 12.64 -20.29
C LYS A 434 35.17 13.93 -19.76
N CYS A 435 34.84 14.87 -20.64
CA CYS A 435 34.23 16.14 -20.25
C CYS A 435 32.79 15.98 -19.78
N LEU A 436 32.00 15.13 -20.44
CA LEU A 436 30.64 14.82 -20.02
C LEU A 436 30.61 14.03 -18.70
N ALA A 437 31.54 13.10 -18.50
CA ALA A 437 31.70 12.39 -17.22
C ALA A 437 32.05 13.35 -16.07
N ARG A 438 32.90 14.37 -16.31
CA ARG A 438 33.13 15.44 -15.31
C ARG A 438 31.84 16.18 -14.96
N ASP A 439 31.05 16.54 -15.96
CA ASP A 439 29.81 17.29 -15.75
C ASP A 439 28.74 16.42 -15.06
N PHE A 440 28.72 15.11 -15.36
CA PHE A 440 27.90 14.11 -14.68
C PHE A 440 28.25 14.00 -13.19
N ILE A 441 29.53 13.79 -12.87
CA ILE A 441 30.04 13.74 -11.50
C ILE A 441 29.63 15.01 -10.75
N ASN A 442 29.88 16.18 -11.35
CA ASN A 442 29.55 17.46 -10.71
C ASN A 442 28.06 17.67 -10.47
N THR A 443 27.20 17.03 -11.26
CA THR A 443 25.73 17.13 -11.12
C THR A 443 25.23 16.17 -10.06
N VAL A 444 25.52 14.87 -10.19
CA VAL A 444 25.02 13.83 -9.27
C VAL A 444 25.60 13.99 -7.86
N MET A 445 26.90 14.27 -7.75
CA MET A 445 27.58 14.43 -6.47
C MET A 445 27.34 15.81 -5.82
N ASN A 446 26.50 16.66 -6.43
CA ASN A 446 26.06 17.91 -5.81
C ASN A 446 25.10 17.68 -4.63
N HIS A 447 24.53 16.48 -4.52
CA HIS A 447 23.93 15.98 -3.28
C HIS A 447 25.00 15.22 -2.48
N THR A 448 25.25 15.60 -1.23
CA THR A 448 26.01 14.69 -0.35
C THR A 448 25.14 13.48 -0.03
N GLY A 449 25.75 12.34 0.26
CA GLY A 449 25.01 11.09 0.45
C GLY A 449 24.92 10.27 -0.83
N ASN A 450 24.90 10.91 -2.01
CA ASN A 450 25.19 10.20 -3.26
C ASN A 450 26.63 9.71 -3.23
N ARG A 451 26.84 8.49 -3.72
CA ARG A 451 28.15 7.88 -3.87
C ARG A 451 28.32 7.44 -5.30
N MET A 452 29.55 7.47 -5.80
CA MET A 452 29.82 7.03 -7.15
C MET A 452 31.13 6.25 -7.26
N ALA A 453 31.08 5.21 -8.09
CA ALA A 453 32.22 4.44 -8.53
C ALA A 453 32.43 4.69 -10.03
N LEU A 454 33.68 4.57 -10.49
CA LEU A 454 34.08 4.88 -11.86
C LEU A 454 34.81 3.69 -12.45
N VAL A 455 34.35 3.23 -13.60
CA VAL A 455 34.92 2.08 -14.33
C VAL A 455 35.33 2.54 -15.72
N SER A 456 36.59 2.31 -16.09
CA SER A 456 37.04 2.36 -17.48
C SER A 456 37.11 0.95 -18.06
N PHE A 457 36.83 0.77 -19.35
CA PHE A 457 36.92 -0.55 -19.98
C PHE A 457 37.40 -0.49 -21.43
N ASP A 458 38.03 -1.58 -21.87
CA ASP A 458 38.43 -1.87 -23.24
C ASP A 458 38.15 -3.36 -23.54
N THR A 459 39.19 -4.17 -23.78
CA THR A 459 39.14 -5.64 -23.86
C THR A 459 38.79 -6.27 -22.51
N GLU A 460 39.08 -5.58 -21.40
CA GLU A 460 38.77 -6.00 -20.04
C GLU A 460 38.17 -4.83 -19.24
N ALA A 461 37.54 -5.13 -18.10
CA ALA A 461 37.20 -4.09 -17.12
C ALA A 461 38.48 -3.64 -16.39
N GLU A 462 38.60 -2.34 -16.09
CA GLU A 462 39.81 -1.70 -15.54
C GLU A 462 40.94 -1.50 -16.57
N ALA A 463 40.56 -0.95 -17.73
CA ALA A 463 41.47 -0.64 -18.83
C ALA A 463 42.49 0.47 -18.50
N ASP A 464 43.50 0.66 -19.37
CA ASP A 464 44.61 1.63 -19.21
C ASP A 464 45.52 1.39 -17.97
N GLY A 465 45.45 0.21 -17.36
CA GLY A 465 46.28 -0.15 -16.20
C GLY A 465 45.91 0.59 -14.91
N GLY A 466 44.73 1.21 -14.87
CA GLY A 466 44.16 1.86 -13.69
C GLY A 466 43.09 0.98 -13.04
N SER A 467 43.11 0.89 -11.70
CA SER A 467 42.02 0.25 -10.94
C SER A 467 40.76 1.12 -10.97
N SER A 468 39.57 0.51 -10.90
CA SER A 468 38.31 1.24 -10.74
C SER A 468 38.36 2.21 -9.57
N TYR A 469 37.70 3.36 -9.68
CA TYR A 469 37.39 4.22 -8.54
C TYR A 469 36.27 3.57 -7.73
N ARG A 470 36.51 3.26 -6.46
CA ARG A 470 35.58 2.49 -5.61
C ARG A 470 34.72 3.40 -4.75
N PHE A 471 33.60 2.88 -4.26
CA PHE A 471 32.79 3.56 -3.25
C PHE A 471 33.54 3.80 -1.92
N SER A 472 34.61 3.04 -1.66
CA SER A 472 35.49 3.22 -0.51
C SER A 472 36.60 4.25 -0.72
N ASP A 473 36.79 4.74 -1.95
CA ASP A 473 37.68 5.86 -2.25
C ASP A 473 36.99 7.21 -1.90
N PRO A 474 37.75 8.31 -1.76
CA PRO A 474 37.18 9.62 -1.38
C PRO A 474 36.00 10.06 -2.26
N GLN A 475 34.83 10.28 -1.68
CA GLN A 475 33.62 10.65 -2.44
C GLN A 475 33.52 12.17 -2.67
N ASP A 476 34.56 12.77 -3.27
CA ASP A 476 34.63 14.20 -3.57
C ASP A 476 34.83 14.46 -5.07
N ASN A 477 34.24 15.54 -5.59
CA ASN A 477 34.28 15.81 -7.02
C ASN A 477 35.71 15.98 -7.55
N GLU A 478 36.65 16.51 -6.75
CA GLU A 478 38.02 16.79 -7.21
C GLU A 478 38.78 15.50 -7.49
N SER A 479 38.71 14.52 -6.58
CA SER A 479 39.36 13.21 -6.73
C SER A 479 38.76 12.40 -7.88
N MET A 480 37.44 12.38 -8.00
CA MET A 480 36.70 11.65 -9.03
C MET A 480 36.91 12.23 -10.43
N VAL A 481 36.81 13.56 -10.56
CA VAL A 481 37.12 14.25 -11.82
C VAL A 481 38.58 14.04 -12.19
N SER A 482 39.51 14.09 -11.21
CA SER A 482 40.91 13.80 -11.48
C SER A 482 41.13 12.37 -11.98
N HIS A 483 40.35 11.40 -11.51
CA HIS A 483 40.42 10.01 -11.97
C HIS A 483 40.01 9.89 -13.43
N VAL A 484 38.83 10.39 -13.81
CA VAL A 484 38.33 10.38 -15.21
C VAL A 484 39.25 11.13 -16.15
N MET A 485 39.76 12.30 -15.72
CA MET A 485 40.67 13.09 -16.55
C MET A 485 42.01 12.39 -16.79
N GLY A 486 42.34 11.39 -15.97
CA GLY A 486 43.52 10.55 -16.10
C GLY A 486 43.44 9.44 -17.16
N TYR A 487 42.26 9.12 -17.71
CA TYR A 487 42.10 8.13 -18.78
C TYR A 487 42.92 8.50 -20.03
N SER A 488 43.36 7.52 -20.81
CA SER A 488 44.21 7.76 -21.99
C SER A 488 43.53 8.68 -23.02
N ASN A 489 44.30 9.60 -23.60
CA ASN A 489 43.85 10.40 -24.76
C ASN A 489 44.12 9.69 -26.10
N ASP A 490 44.82 8.55 -26.04
CA ASP A 490 45.11 7.65 -27.15
C ASP A 490 44.52 6.26 -26.80
N PRO A 491 43.18 6.13 -26.78
CA PRO A 491 42.52 4.90 -26.37
C PRO A 491 42.85 3.76 -27.35
N SER A 492 42.87 2.52 -26.86
CA SER A 492 43.27 1.35 -27.63
C SER A 492 42.60 0.09 -27.09
N GLY A 493 42.71 -1.04 -27.80
CA GLY A 493 42.05 -2.29 -27.40
C GLY A 493 40.67 -2.47 -28.04
N GLY A 494 40.01 -3.57 -27.67
CA GLY A 494 38.65 -3.89 -28.09
C GLY A 494 37.58 -3.35 -27.13
N THR A 495 36.35 -3.84 -27.28
CA THR A 495 35.18 -3.35 -26.53
C THR A 495 34.48 -4.53 -25.85
N CYS A 496 34.56 -4.62 -24.52
CA CYS A 496 33.90 -5.63 -23.69
C CYS A 496 32.87 -5.01 -22.74
N VAL A 497 31.67 -4.71 -23.24
CA VAL A 497 30.62 -4.03 -22.46
C VAL A 497 30.20 -4.88 -21.25
N CYS A 498 30.05 -6.19 -21.43
CA CYS A 498 29.60 -7.07 -20.36
C CYS A 498 30.65 -7.23 -19.24
N CYS A 499 31.96 -7.14 -19.56
CA CYS A 499 33.03 -7.09 -18.58
C CYS A 499 32.84 -5.90 -17.63
N ALA A 500 32.54 -4.73 -18.20
CA ALA A 500 32.38 -3.50 -17.46
C ALA A 500 31.13 -3.53 -16.56
N ILE A 501 29.99 -4.01 -17.09
CA ILE A 501 28.75 -4.18 -16.30
C ILE A 501 28.95 -5.18 -15.16
N ASN A 502 29.69 -6.27 -15.40
CA ASN A 502 30.04 -7.22 -14.33
C ASN A 502 30.94 -6.60 -13.25
N GLN A 503 31.84 -5.71 -13.63
CA GLN A 503 32.65 -4.99 -12.66
C GLN A 503 31.81 -3.99 -11.86
N ALA A 504 30.87 -3.29 -12.51
CA ALA A 504 29.91 -2.42 -11.84
C ALA A 504 29.02 -3.19 -10.86
N TYR A 505 28.52 -4.37 -11.28
CA TYR A 505 27.81 -5.30 -10.40
C TYR A 505 28.64 -5.60 -9.16
N ASN A 506 29.91 -6.00 -9.31
CA ASN A 506 30.75 -6.36 -8.16
C ASN A 506 30.95 -5.18 -7.20
N LEU A 507 31.11 -3.96 -7.74
CA LEU A 507 31.28 -2.77 -6.93
C LEU A 507 30.01 -2.40 -6.15
N LEU A 508 28.83 -2.58 -6.76
CA LEU A 508 27.54 -2.34 -6.11
C LEU A 508 27.22 -3.43 -5.07
N ASP A 509 27.41 -4.70 -5.40
CA ASP A 509 27.20 -5.85 -4.50
C ASP A 509 28.01 -5.71 -3.20
N ASP A 510 29.24 -5.20 -3.29
CA ASP A 510 30.10 -4.93 -2.13
C ASP A 510 29.52 -3.90 -1.12
N VAL A 511 28.62 -3.01 -1.58
CA VAL A 511 28.04 -1.92 -0.77
C VAL A 511 26.51 -1.92 -0.76
N TRP A 512 25.89 -2.98 -1.30
CA TRP A 512 24.47 -3.01 -1.60
C TRP A 512 23.61 -2.86 -0.35
N SER A 513 22.58 -2.02 -0.47
CA SER A 513 21.53 -1.85 0.53
C SER A 513 20.19 -1.70 -0.20
N PRO A 514 19.10 -2.33 0.28
CA PRO A 514 17.77 -2.14 -0.29
C PRO A 514 17.22 -0.72 -0.07
N THR A 515 17.89 0.11 0.73
CA THR A 515 17.52 1.52 1.01
C THR A 515 18.13 2.53 0.03
N ARG A 516 18.92 2.06 -0.94
CA ARG A 516 19.66 2.94 -1.86
C ARG A 516 19.33 2.62 -3.30
N SER A 517 19.11 3.67 -4.08
CA SER A 517 18.87 3.56 -5.51
C SER A 517 20.18 3.29 -6.24
N ASN A 518 20.28 2.13 -6.89
CA ASN A 518 21.50 1.69 -7.58
C ASN A 518 21.38 2.00 -9.08
N TYR A 519 22.38 2.66 -9.65
CA TYR A 519 22.40 3.01 -11.07
C TYR A 519 23.71 2.57 -11.72
N ILE A 520 23.64 2.03 -12.93
CA ILE A 520 24.79 1.74 -13.79
C ILE A 520 24.64 2.54 -15.09
N ILE A 521 25.58 3.43 -15.36
CA ILE A 521 25.57 4.28 -16.55
C ILE A 521 26.66 3.83 -17.50
N VAL A 522 26.27 3.25 -18.64
CA VAL A 522 27.19 2.71 -19.64
C VAL A 522 27.37 3.68 -20.80
N MET A 523 28.57 4.22 -20.95
CA MET A 523 28.94 5.08 -22.08
C MET A 523 29.88 4.34 -23.03
N THR A 524 29.45 4.14 -24.27
CA THR A 524 30.24 3.44 -25.30
C THR A 524 29.85 3.89 -26.69
N ASP A 525 30.78 3.82 -27.63
CA ASP A 525 30.56 4.17 -29.04
C ASP A 525 30.12 2.99 -29.92
N GLY A 526 29.82 1.85 -29.28
CA GLY A 526 29.07 0.77 -29.89
C GLY A 526 29.90 -0.41 -30.39
N ILE A 527 29.16 -1.45 -30.78
CA ILE A 527 29.62 -2.81 -31.16
C ILE A 527 30.57 -3.44 -30.13
N THR A 528 29.99 -4.19 -29.19
CA THR A 528 30.79 -5.04 -28.30
C THR A 528 31.42 -6.21 -29.07
N GLY A 529 32.72 -6.43 -28.89
CA GLY A 529 33.51 -7.44 -29.61
C GLY A 529 33.95 -8.62 -28.77
N TYR A 530 33.75 -8.53 -27.45
CA TYR A 530 34.26 -9.47 -26.46
C TYR A 530 33.14 -9.95 -25.54
N ASN A 531 33.08 -11.25 -25.30
CA ASN A 531 32.10 -11.88 -24.43
C ASN A 531 32.77 -12.23 -23.08
N CYS A 532 32.00 -12.33 -21.99
CA CYS A 532 32.50 -12.49 -20.63
C CYS A 532 32.02 -13.82 -20.01
N GLY A 533 31.85 -14.83 -20.86
CA GLY A 533 31.53 -16.18 -20.44
C GLY A 533 30.81 -16.96 -21.54
N SER A 534 30.00 -17.93 -21.12
CA SER A 534 29.12 -18.70 -22.00
C SER A 534 27.69 -18.47 -21.56
N CYS A 535 27.15 -17.27 -21.80
CA CYS A 535 25.73 -17.04 -21.62
C CYS A 535 24.95 -17.49 -22.85
N ASN A 536 23.76 -18.01 -22.59
CA ASN A 536 22.80 -18.40 -23.60
C ASN A 536 21.65 -17.40 -23.50
N TYR A 537 21.50 -16.58 -24.53
CA TYR A 537 20.41 -15.60 -24.64
C TYR A 537 19.51 -15.99 -25.80
N GLN A 538 18.22 -16.17 -25.53
CA GLN A 538 17.22 -16.46 -26.57
C GLN A 538 16.26 -15.28 -26.71
N ASN A 539 16.47 -14.42 -27.71
CA ASN A 539 15.68 -13.20 -27.92
C ASN A 539 14.39 -13.40 -28.76
N ARG A 540 14.25 -14.56 -29.41
CA ARG A 540 13.03 -14.98 -30.11
C ARG A 540 12.91 -16.49 -30.00
N THR A 541 11.71 -16.97 -29.77
CA THR A 541 11.43 -18.41 -29.76
C THR A 541 11.22 -18.86 -31.20
N VAL A 542 11.89 -19.93 -31.61
CA VAL A 542 11.65 -20.57 -32.90
C VAL A 542 10.33 -21.33 -32.79
N LEU A 543 9.26 -20.76 -33.36
CA LEU A 543 7.96 -21.42 -33.40
C LEU A 543 7.98 -22.60 -34.36
N PHE A 544 8.69 -22.43 -35.48
CA PHE A 544 8.87 -23.45 -36.49
C PHE A 544 10.23 -23.30 -37.15
N THR A 545 10.90 -24.41 -37.44
CA THR A 545 12.11 -24.44 -38.26
C THR A 545 12.16 -25.73 -39.07
N THR A 546 12.73 -25.65 -40.26
CA THR A 546 13.11 -26.84 -41.03
C THR A 546 14.40 -26.62 -41.81
N ASP A 547 15.30 -27.58 -41.66
CA ASP A 547 16.54 -27.79 -42.41
C ASP A 547 16.31 -28.66 -43.67
N PHE A 548 15.04 -28.96 -43.98
CA PHE A 548 14.61 -29.85 -45.06
C PHE A 548 15.24 -31.27 -45.04
N GLU A 549 15.72 -31.72 -43.87
CA GLU A 549 16.30 -33.06 -43.71
C GLU A 549 15.25 -34.15 -43.51
N ALA A 550 14.03 -33.81 -43.11
CA ALA A 550 12.97 -34.78 -42.91
C ALA A 550 12.08 -34.91 -44.14
N ASP A 551 11.87 -36.14 -44.63
CA ASP A 551 10.90 -36.41 -45.72
C ASP A 551 9.48 -35.97 -45.36
N SER A 552 9.18 -35.84 -44.05
CA SER A 552 7.90 -35.32 -43.56
C SER A 552 7.69 -33.86 -43.91
N GLU A 553 8.71 -33.01 -43.88
CA GLU A 553 8.54 -31.59 -44.24
C GLU A 553 8.21 -31.46 -45.72
N ILE A 554 8.85 -32.25 -46.58
CA ILE A 554 8.60 -32.22 -48.02
C ILE A 554 7.15 -32.61 -48.35
N ALA A 555 6.56 -33.50 -47.55
CA ALA A 555 5.16 -33.88 -47.69
C ALA A 555 4.17 -32.73 -47.38
N GLU A 556 4.63 -31.68 -46.69
CA GLU A 556 3.83 -30.48 -46.41
C GLU A 556 3.80 -29.49 -47.59
N TRP A 557 4.63 -29.69 -48.63
CA TRP A 557 4.64 -28.84 -49.82
C TRP A 557 3.89 -29.50 -50.98
N THR A 558 2.87 -28.82 -51.49
CA THR A 558 1.98 -29.33 -52.54
C THR A 558 1.91 -28.39 -53.73
N VAL A 559 1.81 -28.95 -54.94
CA VAL A 559 1.72 -28.15 -56.17
C VAL A 559 0.42 -27.35 -56.18
N ASP A 560 0.54 -26.04 -56.37
CA ASP A 560 -0.59 -25.15 -56.63
C ASP A 560 -1.06 -25.35 -58.07
N GLY A 561 -2.18 -26.06 -58.23
CA GLY A 561 -2.75 -26.40 -59.55
C GLY A 561 -3.40 -25.22 -60.29
N GLU A 562 -3.63 -24.08 -59.63
CA GLU A 562 -4.17 -22.87 -60.28
C GLU A 562 -3.05 -21.97 -60.79
N ARG A 563 -1.92 -21.92 -60.08
CA ARG A 563 -0.76 -21.09 -60.47
C ARG A 563 0.27 -21.85 -61.28
N THR A 564 0.47 -23.16 -61.10
CA THR A 564 1.45 -23.91 -61.88
C THR A 564 1.02 -24.10 -63.33
N THR A 565 1.84 -23.62 -64.28
CA THR A 565 1.57 -23.76 -65.73
C THR A 565 2.45 -24.79 -66.43
N ALA A 566 3.52 -25.27 -65.78
CA ALA A 566 4.46 -26.22 -66.36
C ALA A 566 3.83 -27.62 -66.58
N PRO A 567 4.10 -28.33 -67.69
CA PRO A 567 3.35 -29.48 -68.15
C PRO A 567 4.08 -30.77 -67.72
N GLY A 568 4.57 -30.81 -66.48
CA GLY A 568 5.21 -31.98 -65.85
C GLY A 568 6.49 -32.50 -66.52
N GLY A 569 7.64 -32.38 -65.84
CA GLY A 569 8.90 -33.00 -66.24
C GLY A 569 10.11 -32.46 -65.48
N TYR A 570 10.39 -33.02 -64.31
CA TYR A 570 11.25 -32.49 -63.22
C TYR A 570 10.49 -31.48 -62.35
N LEU A 571 10.41 -31.79 -61.06
CA LEU A 571 9.55 -31.07 -60.12
C LEU A 571 9.98 -31.49 -58.71
N TYR A 572 10.34 -30.46 -57.95
CA TYR A 572 10.50 -30.33 -56.50
C TYR A 572 10.89 -31.56 -55.67
N GLY A 573 11.91 -31.38 -54.83
CA GLY A 573 12.18 -32.38 -53.81
C GLY A 573 13.48 -32.16 -53.08
N LYS A 574 13.70 -33.06 -52.11
CA LYS A 574 14.96 -33.20 -51.40
C LYS A 574 16.09 -33.47 -52.38
N ALA A 575 17.10 -32.63 -52.41
CA ALA A 575 18.35 -32.94 -53.09
C ALA A 575 19.45 -33.13 -52.04
N SER A 576 20.14 -34.27 -52.07
CA SER A 576 21.26 -34.55 -51.17
C SER A 576 22.52 -33.78 -51.58
N ALA A 577 23.35 -33.38 -50.61
CA ALA A 577 24.64 -32.71 -50.78
C ALA A 577 25.50 -33.37 -51.87
N GLY A 578 25.38 -32.84 -53.08
CA GLY A 578 26.10 -33.24 -54.29
C GLY A 578 27.09 -32.15 -54.67
N SER A 579 26.99 -31.63 -55.91
CA SER A 579 27.73 -30.43 -56.32
C SER A 579 27.19 -29.13 -55.69
N TYR A 580 25.97 -29.18 -55.14
CA TYR A 580 25.24 -28.03 -54.60
C TYR A 580 25.17 -28.23 -53.08
N GLY A 581 25.95 -27.45 -52.34
CA GLY A 581 26.01 -27.57 -50.89
C GLY A 581 24.76 -26.92 -50.28
N PRO A 582 23.99 -27.60 -49.41
CA PRO A 582 22.95 -26.94 -48.61
C PRO A 582 23.57 -25.93 -47.64
N HIS A 583 22.76 -24.99 -47.13
CA HIS A 583 23.21 -24.01 -46.15
C HIS A 583 23.54 -24.70 -44.83
N SER A 584 22.66 -25.59 -44.37
CA SER A 584 22.89 -26.47 -43.24
C SER A 584 22.57 -27.93 -43.59
N GLY A 585 22.88 -28.87 -42.70
CA GLY A 585 22.53 -30.28 -42.92
C GLY A 585 23.20 -30.96 -44.13
N SER A 586 22.42 -31.81 -44.80
CA SER A 586 22.78 -32.66 -45.93
C SER A 586 21.83 -32.53 -47.14
N SER A 587 20.80 -31.69 -47.07
CA SER A 587 19.72 -31.58 -48.03
C SER A 587 19.17 -30.16 -48.11
N TYR A 588 18.51 -29.83 -49.23
CA TYR A 588 17.77 -28.56 -49.38
C TYR A 588 16.46 -28.79 -50.14
N PHE A 589 15.57 -27.80 -50.17
CA PHE A 589 14.35 -27.81 -50.96
C PHE A 589 14.52 -26.95 -52.22
N GLY A 590 14.22 -27.50 -53.40
CA GLY A 590 14.46 -26.76 -54.64
C GLY A 590 13.51 -27.08 -55.79
N ILE A 591 13.55 -26.23 -56.81
CA ILE A 591 12.85 -26.35 -58.10
C ILE A 591 13.92 -26.38 -59.20
N TRP A 592 13.81 -27.32 -60.14
CA TRP A 592 14.75 -27.47 -61.27
C TRP A 592 14.06 -28.08 -62.50
N GLY A 593 14.45 -27.66 -63.71
CA GLY A 593 13.94 -28.16 -65.00
C GLY A 593 13.69 -27.06 -66.07
N GLY A 594 13.58 -27.40 -67.34
CA GLY A 594 13.36 -26.39 -68.41
C GLY A 594 11.89 -26.04 -68.65
N PHE A 595 11.36 -25.05 -67.91
CA PHE A 595 9.95 -24.65 -67.95
C PHE A 595 9.68 -23.27 -68.55
N ASN A 596 10.64 -22.36 -68.69
CA ASN A 596 10.41 -21.02 -69.26
C ASN A 596 9.68 -21.09 -70.63
N PRO A 597 8.53 -20.40 -70.82
CA PRO A 597 7.95 -19.31 -70.01
C PRO A 597 6.92 -19.74 -68.95
N GLU A 598 6.81 -21.03 -68.70
CA GLU A 598 5.95 -21.62 -67.68
C GLU A 598 6.66 -21.67 -66.32
N TYR A 599 5.88 -21.79 -65.26
CA TYR A 599 6.41 -21.73 -63.89
C TYR A 599 5.73 -22.73 -62.96
N VAL A 600 6.39 -23.02 -61.84
CA VAL A 600 5.95 -23.93 -60.78
C VAL A 600 5.70 -23.14 -59.51
N ALA A 601 4.58 -23.40 -58.85
CA ALA A 601 4.25 -22.85 -57.53
C ALA A 601 3.89 -23.98 -56.56
N LEU A 602 4.47 -23.93 -55.36
CA LEU A 602 4.32 -24.93 -54.30
C LEU A 602 3.79 -24.25 -53.04
N ASN A 603 2.62 -24.67 -52.58
CA ASN A 603 2.03 -24.20 -51.33
C ASN A 603 2.41 -25.13 -50.19
N ARG A 604 2.91 -24.56 -49.10
CA ARG A 604 3.07 -25.29 -47.84
C ARG A 604 1.73 -25.42 -47.13
N THR A 605 1.52 -26.50 -46.38
CA THR A 605 0.50 -26.56 -45.34
C THR A 605 0.64 -25.34 -44.41
N PRO A 606 -0.46 -24.68 -44.00
CA PRO A 606 -0.38 -23.50 -43.14
C PRO A 606 0.29 -23.79 -41.79
N ILE A 607 1.01 -22.80 -41.25
CA ILE A 607 1.59 -22.82 -39.91
C ILE A 607 0.68 -21.97 -39.01
N ASP A 608 0.15 -22.56 -37.93
CA ASP A 608 -0.67 -21.83 -36.96
C ASP A 608 0.21 -20.85 -36.18
N ILE A 609 -0.13 -19.56 -36.28
CA ILE A 609 0.56 -18.46 -35.61
C ILE A 609 -0.40 -17.65 -34.73
N SER A 610 -1.63 -18.14 -34.53
CA SER A 610 -2.74 -17.40 -33.90
C SER A 610 -2.50 -16.98 -32.44
N ALA A 611 -1.52 -17.58 -31.78
CA ALA A 611 -1.12 -17.27 -30.40
C ALA A 611 -0.02 -16.21 -30.29
N HIS A 612 0.50 -15.69 -31.41
CA HIS A 612 1.70 -14.85 -31.43
C HIS A 612 1.49 -13.59 -32.28
N ASN A 613 2.04 -12.47 -31.81
CA ASN A 613 2.16 -11.20 -32.56
C ASN A 613 3.64 -10.96 -32.90
N ASP A 614 3.95 -10.04 -33.80
CA ASP A 614 5.32 -9.73 -34.26
C ASP A 614 6.07 -10.96 -34.79
N VAL A 615 5.36 -11.76 -35.58
CA VAL A 615 5.88 -12.97 -36.21
C VAL A 615 6.82 -12.60 -37.35
N LYS A 616 8.00 -13.21 -37.43
CA LYS A 616 8.97 -13.01 -38.52
C LYS A 616 9.29 -14.33 -39.22
N VAL A 617 9.40 -14.31 -40.54
CA VAL A 617 9.88 -15.44 -41.33
C VAL A 617 11.29 -15.16 -41.82
N ARG A 618 12.18 -16.13 -41.68
CA ARG A 618 13.55 -16.12 -42.22
C ARG A 618 13.77 -17.35 -43.07
N VAL A 619 14.47 -17.20 -44.20
CA VAL A 619 14.84 -18.31 -45.08
C VAL A 619 16.19 -18.06 -45.72
N TRP A 620 16.96 -19.12 -45.97
CA TRP A 620 18.16 -19.07 -46.79
C TRP A 620 17.81 -19.53 -48.20
N TYR A 621 18.38 -18.86 -49.20
CA TYR A 621 18.11 -19.15 -50.59
C TYR A 621 19.36 -19.10 -51.45
N SER A 622 19.35 -19.87 -52.54
CA SER A 622 20.44 -19.96 -53.50
C SER A 622 19.87 -20.39 -54.86
N TYR A 623 20.64 -20.17 -55.91
CA TYR A 623 20.32 -20.65 -57.25
C TYR A 623 21.62 -20.94 -58.00
N GLU A 624 21.52 -21.78 -59.03
CA GLU A 624 22.66 -22.30 -59.77
C GLU A 624 22.43 -22.32 -61.28
N ASP A 625 23.46 -21.93 -62.03
CA ASP A 625 23.51 -21.96 -63.50
C ASP A 625 22.38 -21.16 -64.18
N THR A 626 21.67 -20.30 -63.44
CA THR A 626 20.53 -19.51 -63.90
C THR A 626 20.96 -18.30 -64.75
N GLU A 627 20.08 -17.93 -65.67
CA GLU A 627 20.22 -16.85 -66.65
C GLU A 627 19.17 -15.75 -66.42
N ASP A 628 19.22 -14.68 -67.22
CA ASP A 628 18.34 -13.50 -67.09
C ASP A 628 16.86 -13.78 -67.42
N SER A 629 16.55 -14.98 -67.91
CA SER A 629 15.20 -15.41 -68.26
C SER A 629 14.50 -16.23 -67.17
N ASP A 630 15.21 -16.55 -66.08
CA ASP A 630 14.72 -17.34 -64.95
C ASP A 630 14.11 -16.45 -63.86
N GLU A 631 13.31 -17.05 -62.97
CA GLU A 631 12.65 -16.33 -61.87
C GLU A 631 12.53 -17.21 -60.62
N MET A 632 12.67 -16.60 -59.44
CA MET A 632 12.50 -17.24 -58.12
C MET A 632 11.64 -16.36 -57.21
N GLY A 633 10.84 -16.96 -56.35
CA GLY A 633 10.32 -16.25 -55.20
C GLY A 633 9.73 -17.14 -54.11
N LEU A 634 9.78 -16.66 -52.88
CA LEU A 634 9.05 -17.19 -51.74
C LEU A 634 8.11 -16.09 -51.23
N TYR A 635 6.84 -16.43 -51.04
CA TYR A 635 5.79 -15.49 -50.68
C TYR A 635 5.00 -15.98 -49.47
N TYR A 636 4.37 -15.06 -48.76
CA TYR A 636 3.31 -15.36 -47.79
C TYR A 636 1.97 -14.78 -48.25
N TRP A 637 0.85 -15.36 -47.80
CA TRP A 637 -0.49 -14.85 -48.08
C TRP A 637 -0.95 -13.88 -46.98
N ASP A 638 -1.25 -12.63 -47.34
CA ASP A 638 -1.66 -11.59 -46.38
C ASP A 638 -3.19 -11.57 -46.07
N GLY A 639 -3.94 -12.51 -46.66
CA GLY A 639 -5.40 -12.56 -46.60
C GLY A 639 -6.09 -12.01 -47.87
N SER A 640 -5.37 -11.23 -48.68
CA SER A 640 -5.87 -10.56 -49.89
C SER A 640 -5.00 -10.79 -51.13
N GLY A 641 -3.71 -11.05 -50.95
CA GLY A 641 -2.70 -11.23 -51.98
C GLY A 641 -1.46 -11.98 -51.47
N TRP A 642 -0.55 -12.25 -52.40
CA TRP A 642 0.75 -12.86 -52.12
C TRP A 642 1.81 -11.77 -52.00
N GLU A 643 2.47 -11.70 -50.85
CA GLU A 643 3.51 -10.72 -50.55
C GLU A 643 4.89 -11.41 -50.51
N PRO A 644 5.93 -10.80 -51.11
CA PRO A 644 7.23 -11.45 -51.25
C PRO A 644 8.01 -11.44 -49.93
N ILE A 645 8.53 -12.60 -49.55
CA ILE A 645 9.65 -12.74 -48.59
C ILE A 645 10.96 -12.55 -49.34
N VAL A 646 11.08 -13.20 -50.51
CA VAL A 646 12.14 -12.98 -51.48
C VAL A 646 11.57 -13.11 -52.88
N GLU A 647 11.96 -12.23 -53.79
CA GLU A 647 11.62 -12.30 -55.22
C GLU A 647 12.85 -11.90 -56.04
N VAL A 648 13.27 -12.78 -56.95
CA VAL A 648 14.40 -12.56 -57.85
C VAL A 648 13.92 -12.84 -59.27
N LEU A 649 13.63 -11.77 -60.02
CA LEU A 649 13.06 -11.85 -61.38
C LEU A 649 14.09 -12.04 -62.50
N SER A 650 15.39 -12.04 -62.17
CA SER A 650 16.48 -12.25 -63.15
C SER A 650 17.74 -12.77 -62.43
N PRO A 651 17.75 -14.01 -61.92
CA PRO A 651 18.86 -14.58 -61.19
C PRO A 651 20.02 -14.97 -62.13
N ASP A 652 20.63 -14.02 -62.85
CA ASP A 652 21.73 -14.35 -63.79
C ASP A 652 23.08 -14.49 -63.06
N ILE A 653 23.59 -15.73 -62.97
CA ILE A 653 24.97 -16.01 -62.52
C ILE A 653 25.78 -16.81 -63.56
N GLY A 654 25.14 -17.26 -64.64
CA GLY A 654 25.73 -17.91 -65.80
C GLY A 654 26.29 -19.32 -65.54
N SER A 655 27.26 -19.48 -64.62
CA SER A 655 27.77 -20.79 -64.22
C SER A 655 28.23 -20.83 -62.77
N GLY A 656 27.87 -21.88 -62.03
CA GLY A 656 28.14 -22.05 -60.60
C GLY A 656 26.96 -21.64 -59.73
N GLN A 657 27.16 -21.71 -58.41
CA GLN A 657 26.11 -21.49 -57.40
C GLN A 657 26.27 -20.12 -56.72
N LEU A 658 25.16 -19.40 -56.51
CA LEU A 658 25.13 -18.24 -55.62
C LEU A 658 25.44 -18.70 -54.19
N THR A 659 26.39 -18.04 -53.51
CA THR A 659 26.58 -18.26 -52.07
C THR A 659 25.28 -18.00 -51.33
N TRP A 660 24.85 -18.90 -50.45
CA TRP A 660 23.59 -18.79 -49.72
C TRP A 660 23.36 -17.38 -49.17
N ALA A 661 22.24 -16.79 -49.59
CA ALA A 661 21.77 -15.50 -49.14
C ALA A 661 20.60 -15.71 -48.18
N VAL A 662 20.37 -14.75 -47.27
CA VAL A 662 19.25 -14.80 -46.32
C VAL A 662 18.19 -13.78 -46.73
N ALA A 663 16.93 -14.14 -46.55
CA ALA A 663 15.78 -13.25 -46.69
C ALA A 663 14.90 -13.30 -45.44
N GLU A 664 14.36 -12.15 -45.05
CA GLU A 664 13.46 -12.00 -43.90
C GLU A 664 12.22 -11.19 -44.27
N ALA A 665 11.09 -11.49 -43.65
CA ALA A 665 9.86 -10.70 -43.75
C ALA A 665 9.09 -10.69 -42.42
N ASP A 666 8.57 -9.52 -42.06
CA ASP A 666 7.64 -9.35 -40.94
C ASP A 666 6.22 -9.73 -41.38
N ILE A 667 5.55 -10.52 -40.56
CA ILE A 667 4.23 -11.06 -40.85
C ILE A 667 3.16 -10.23 -40.12
N PRO A 668 2.11 -9.75 -40.81
CA PRO A 668 1.07 -8.96 -40.17
C PRO A 668 0.35 -9.70 -39.04
N ASP A 669 0.21 -9.05 -37.88
CA ASP A 669 -0.51 -9.57 -36.70
C ASP A 669 -1.98 -9.94 -36.97
N SER A 670 -2.54 -9.53 -38.11
CA SER A 670 -3.90 -9.90 -38.52
C SER A 670 -4.02 -11.34 -39.03
N LEU A 671 -2.92 -12.06 -39.20
CA LEU A 671 -2.90 -13.43 -39.72
C LEU A 671 -2.90 -14.45 -38.58
N ASN A 672 -3.83 -15.40 -38.65
CA ASN A 672 -3.86 -16.54 -37.74
C ASN A 672 -3.08 -17.74 -38.27
N ASP A 673 -2.96 -17.85 -39.59
CA ASP A 673 -2.32 -18.96 -40.29
C ASP A 673 -1.32 -18.39 -41.29
N LEU A 674 -0.04 -18.74 -41.14
CA LEU A 674 1.00 -18.39 -42.10
C LEU A 674 0.97 -19.39 -43.26
N VAL A 675 0.56 -18.92 -44.44
CA VAL A 675 0.55 -19.70 -45.68
C VAL A 675 1.71 -19.25 -46.55
N LEU A 676 2.62 -20.18 -46.88
CA LEU A 676 3.81 -19.92 -47.69
C LEU A 676 3.68 -20.53 -49.09
N GLN A 677 4.18 -19.81 -50.10
CA GLN A 677 4.30 -20.30 -51.47
C GLN A 677 5.71 -20.12 -51.98
N PHE A 678 6.33 -21.23 -52.40
CA PHE A 678 7.61 -21.22 -53.09
C PHE A 678 7.39 -21.39 -54.59
N TRP A 679 7.97 -20.51 -55.39
CA TRP A 679 7.73 -20.42 -56.82
C TRP A 679 9.03 -20.21 -57.60
N GLY A 680 9.07 -20.74 -58.82
CA GLY A 680 10.17 -20.46 -59.74
C GLY A 680 9.89 -20.88 -61.18
N SER A 681 10.69 -20.30 -62.08
CA SER A 681 10.78 -20.62 -63.50
C SER A 681 12.25 -20.75 -63.87
N THR A 682 12.61 -21.86 -64.50
CA THR A 682 13.95 -22.14 -65.00
C THR A 682 13.86 -22.46 -66.49
N SER A 683 14.82 -22.04 -67.29
CA SER A 683 14.84 -22.14 -68.74
C SER A 683 15.48 -23.43 -69.25
N THR A 684 16.33 -24.09 -68.44
CA THR A 684 16.99 -25.35 -68.78
C THR A 684 16.94 -26.41 -67.67
N ASP A 685 17.18 -27.67 -68.03
CA ASP A 685 17.21 -28.80 -67.09
C ASP A 685 18.44 -28.82 -66.16
N SER A 686 19.41 -27.92 -66.36
CA SER A 686 20.61 -27.78 -65.53
C SER A 686 20.48 -26.73 -64.43
N GLU A 687 19.46 -25.87 -64.50
CA GLU A 687 19.26 -24.76 -63.57
C GLU A 687 18.53 -25.20 -62.30
N HIS A 688 18.97 -24.68 -61.16
CA HIS A 688 18.40 -25.02 -59.85
C HIS A 688 18.11 -23.76 -59.05
N ILE A 689 16.96 -23.72 -58.41
CA ILE A 689 16.55 -22.67 -57.48
C ILE A 689 16.21 -23.33 -56.15
N MET A 690 16.74 -22.81 -55.05
CA MET A 690 16.89 -23.57 -53.80
C MET A 690 16.59 -22.69 -52.58
N ILE A 691 15.90 -23.25 -51.60
CA ILE A 691 15.74 -22.70 -50.27
C ILE A 691 16.18 -23.71 -49.21
N ASP A 692 16.64 -23.19 -48.07
CA ASP A 692 17.10 -23.95 -46.92
C ASP A 692 16.85 -23.20 -45.61
N ASP A 693 16.86 -23.91 -44.48
CA ASP A 693 16.67 -23.38 -43.11
C ASP A 693 15.50 -22.40 -42.97
N LEU A 694 14.28 -22.81 -43.32
CA LEU A 694 13.10 -21.95 -43.16
C LEU A 694 12.73 -21.85 -41.67
N GLU A 695 12.78 -20.65 -41.10
CA GLU A 695 12.46 -20.34 -39.70
C GLU A 695 11.24 -19.41 -39.60
N VAL A 696 10.35 -19.70 -38.64
CA VAL A 696 9.30 -18.80 -38.16
C VAL A 696 9.61 -18.45 -36.71
N LEU A 697 9.85 -17.16 -36.47
CA LEU A 697 10.34 -16.60 -35.23
C LEU A 697 9.23 -15.81 -34.55
N VAL A 698 9.02 -16.01 -33.25
CA VAL A 698 8.05 -15.27 -32.44
C VAL A 698 8.75 -14.60 -31.24
N PRO A 699 8.16 -13.52 -30.68
CA PRO A 699 8.66 -12.93 -29.44
C PRO A 699 8.66 -13.95 -28.28
N PRO A 700 9.58 -13.83 -27.30
CA PRO A 700 9.63 -14.71 -26.14
C PRO A 700 8.39 -14.56 -25.25
N GLU A 701 8.02 -15.62 -24.51
CA GLU A 701 6.85 -15.63 -23.60
C GLU A 701 7.03 -14.74 -22.34
N THR A 702 8.24 -14.22 -22.09
CA THR A 702 8.55 -13.27 -21.01
C THR A 702 8.93 -11.92 -21.60
N SER A 703 8.48 -10.84 -20.96
CA SER A 703 8.68 -9.44 -21.36
C SER A 703 10.11 -9.14 -21.82
N GLY A 704 10.29 -8.90 -23.12
CA GLY A 704 11.39 -8.14 -23.76
C GLY A 704 12.84 -8.65 -23.63
N CYS A 705 13.14 -9.41 -22.58
CA CYS A 705 14.46 -9.85 -22.19
C CYS A 705 14.45 -11.37 -22.15
N GLY A 706 15.12 -11.97 -23.15
CA GLY A 706 15.23 -13.41 -23.25
C GLY A 706 15.73 -14.08 -21.97
N ASP A 707 15.62 -15.41 -21.89
CA ASP A 707 16.12 -16.17 -20.74
C ASP A 707 17.65 -16.16 -20.71
N CYS A 708 18.24 -15.44 -19.76
CA CYS A 708 19.68 -15.41 -19.52
C CYS A 708 20.11 -16.55 -18.61
N THR A 709 20.63 -17.62 -19.22
CA THR A 709 21.22 -18.75 -18.49
C THR A 709 22.73 -18.85 -18.75
N GLY A 710 23.52 -19.24 -17.74
CA GLY A 710 24.97 -19.41 -17.88
C GLY A 710 25.79 -18.62 -16.86
N SER A 711 27.08 -18.38 -17.16
CA SER A 711 28.05 -17.77 -16.23
C SER A 711 28.75 -16.54 -16.82
N CYS A 712 28.00 -15.58 -17.39
CA CYS A 712 28.52 -14.29 -17.89
C CYS A 712 28.83 -13.32 -16.73
N THR A 713 29.70 -13.76 -15.83
CA THR A 713 30.11 -13.04 -14.61
C THR A 713 31.55 -12.55 -14.70
N GLN A 714 32.26 -12.83 -15.79
CA GLN A 714 33.67 -12.46 -15.91
C GLN A 714 33.83 -10.95 -16.16
N THR A 715 34.90 -10.40 -15.62
CA THR A 715 35.31 -9.00 -15.84
C THR A 715 36.41 -8.89 -16.91
N THR A 716 36.75 -10.00 -17.57
CA THR A 716 37.70 -10.11 -18.68
C THR A 716 37.03 -10.75 -19.88
N GLY A 717 37.35 -10.26 -21.08
CA GLY A 717 36.65 -10.65 -22.30
C GLY A 717 37.41 -11.67 -23.16
N ASP A 718 36.70 -12.65 -23.72
CA ASP A 718 37.16 -13.50 -24.81
C ASP A 718 36.70 -12.92 -26.16
N ARG A 719 37.58 -12.91 -27.15
CA ARG A 719 37.30 -12.25 -28.43
C ARG A 719 36.23 -13.01 -29.22
N SER A 720 35.10 -12.36 -29.48
CA SER A 720 34.00 -12.88 -30.31
C SER A 720 34.09 -12.38 -31.76
N CYS A 721 34.27 -11.07 -31.96
CA CYS A 721 34.32 -10.46 -33.29
C CYS A 721 35.33 -9.30 -33.38
N GLY A 722 35.32 -8.60 -34.52
CA GLY A 722 36.21 -7.45 -34.77
C GLY A 722 35.74 -6.14 -34.14
N ALA A 723 34.44 -6.01 -33.82
CA ALA A 723 33.82 -4.77 -33.38
C ALA A 723 34.05 -3.59 -34.34
N THR A 724 34.06 -3.86 -35.65
CA THR A 724 34.24 -2.84 -36.68
C THR A 724 32.92 -2.51 -37.35
N THR A 725 32.88 -1.46 -38.19
CA THR A 725 31.68 -1.11 -38.98
C THR A 725 31.22 -2.23 -39.92
N GLY A 726 32.13 -3.13 -40.33
CA GLY A 726 31.79 -4.35 -41.07
C GLY A 726 31.09 -5.42 -40.24
N ASP A 727 31.03 -5.23 -38.92
CA ASP A 727 30.36 -6.10 -37.96
C ASP A 727 29.00 -5.56 -37.50
N CYS A 728 28.46 -4.53 -38.15
CA CYS A 728 27.17 -3.95 -37.77
C CYS A 728 25.98 -4.90 -37.95
N GLU A 729 26.00 -5.76 -38.96
CA GLU A 729 24.87 -6.63 -39.33
C GLU A 729 25.22 -8.12 -39.29
N ASN A 730 26.46 -8.48 -38.97
CA ASN A 730 26.88 -9.88 -38.97
C ASN A 730 26.58 -10.59 -37.64
N THR A 731 26.54 -11.91 -37.67
CA THR A 731 26.18 -12.72 -36.49
C THR A 731 27.34 -13.00 -35.54
N TYR A 732 28.59 -12.64 -35.91
CA TYR A 732 29.78 -12.99 -35.13
C TYR A 732 29.86 -12.24 -33.79
N CYS A 733 29.28 -11.05 -33.70
CA CYS A 733 29.27 -10.27 -32.45
C CYS A 733 28.16 -10.67 -31.49
N LEU A 734 27.16 -11.45 -31.92
CA LEU A 734 26.00 -11.80 -31.10
C LEU A 734 26.35 -12.39 -29.73
N PRO A 735 27.36 -13.27 -29.56
CA PRO A 735 27.74 -13.75 -28.23
C PRO A 735 28.13 -12.61 -27.27
N ALA A 736 28.85 -11.61 -27.76
CA ALA A 736 29.26 -10.45 -26.95
C ALA A 736 28.06 -9.51 -26.66
N VAL A 737 27.16 -9.34 -27.62
CA VAL A 737 25.90 -8.57 -27.47
C VAL A 737 25.05 -9.19 -26.36
N TYR A 738 24.85 -10.51 -26.43
CA TYR A 738 24.01 -11.27 -25.52
C TYR A 738 24.56 -11.33 -24.09
N ASP A 739 25.88 -11.48 -23.94
CA ASP A 739 26.51 -11.42 -22.62
C ASP A 739 26.31 -10.05 -21.95
N ALA A 740 26.29 -8.94 -22.70
CA ALA A 740 26.04 -7.60 -22.14
C ALA A 740 24.60 -7.43 -21.66
N ILE A 741 23.63 -7.94 -22.42
CA ILE A 741 22.22 -7.95 -22.03
C ILE A 741 22.04 -8.77 -20.75
N CYS A 742 22.63 -9.96 -20.68
CA CYS A 742 22.53 -10.81 -19.51
C CYS A 742 23.25 -10.27 -18.27
N ALA A 743 24.36 -9.57 -18.43
CA ALA A 743 25.01 -8.88 -17.32
C ALA A 743 24.11 -7.77 -16.74
N SER A 744 23.39 -7.05 -17.60
CA SER A 744 22.44 -6.00 -17.19
C SER A 744 21.24 -6.60 -16.45
N GLN A 745 20.66 -7.67 -16.99
CA GLN A 745 19.55 -8.38 -16.35
C GLN A 745 19.94 -8.93 -14.98
N ARG A 746 21.18 -9.43 -14.83
CA ARG A 746 21.69 -9.87 -13.53
C ARG A 746 21.76 -8.72 -12.53
N ALA A 747 22.32 -7.57 -12.94
CA ALA A 747 22.41 -6.40 -12.07
C ALA A 747 21.03 -5.92 -11.58
N GLN A 748 20.03 -5.93 -12.45
CA GLN A 748 18.66 -5.58 -12.06
C GLN A 748 18.03 -6.63 -11.15
N ASN A 749 18.10 -7.92 -11.50
CA ASN A 749 17.45 -8.98 -10.72
C ASN A 749 18.04 -9.17 -9.32
N ASP A 750 19.36 -9.04 -9.19
CA ASP A 750 20.05 -9.34 -7.93
C ASP A 750 20.14 -8.09 -7.03
N LEU A 751 20.32 -6.90 -7.61
CA LEU A 751 20.63 -5.66 -6.87
C LEU A 751 19.57 -4.55 -7.03
N GLY A 752 18.58 -4.72 -7.91
CA GLY A 752 17.66 -3.64 -8.28
C GLY A 752 18.38 -2.45 -8.95
N ALA A 753 19.48 -2.72 -9.66
CA ALA A 753 20.29 -1.68 -10.28
C ALA A 753 19.79 -1.30 -11.68
N GLU A 754 19.34 -0.05 -11.82
CA GLU A 754 18.87 0.50 -13.09
C GLU A 754 20.06 0.70 -14.05
N VAL A 755 20.04 0.07 -15.22
CA VAL A 755 21.10 0.19 -16.23
C VAL A 755 20.69 1.16 -17.33
N ARG A 756 21.38 2.30 -17.43
CA ARG A 756 21.18 3.29 -18.50
C ARG A 756 22.34 3.28 -19.47
N THR A 757 22.06 3.39 -20.77
CA THR A 757 23.09 3.30 -21.81
C THR A 757 23.12 4.57 -22.67
N ILE A 758 24.32 5.05 -23.00
CA ILE A 758 24.56 6.23 -23.82
C ILE A 758 25.50 5.86 -24.98
N GLY A 759 24.99 6.00 -26.20
CA GLY A 759 25.78 5.85 -27.42
C GLY A 759 26.68 7.07 -27.69
N PHE A 760 27.87 6.87 -28.28
CA PHE A 760 28.78 7.96 -28.66
C PHE A 760 29.07 7.99 -30.18
N GLY A 761 28.37 8.87 -30.89
CA GLY A 761 28.57 9.13 -32.32
C GLY A 761 27.72 8.26 -33.26
N PRO A 762 27.69 8.53 -34.57
CA PRO A 762 26.78 7.90 -35.52
C PRO A 762 27.17 6.46 -35.86
N ALA A 763 28.24 5.92 -35.26
CA ALA A 763 28.56 4.50 -35.36
C ALA A 763 27.55 3.62 -34.59
N THR A 764 26.83 4.19 -33.62
CA THR A 764 25.72 3.52 -32.94
C THR A 764 24.44 3.55 -33.79
N LEU A 765 24.14 4.69 -34.43
CA LEU A 765 22.94 4.90 -35.23
C LEU A 765 23.01 4.19 -36.60
N GLY A 766 22.11 3.24 -36.83
CA GLY A 766 22.07 2.44 -38.06
C GLY A 766 23.02 1.25 -38.06
N CYS A 767 23.56 0.89 -36.90
CA CYS A 767 24.40 -0.29 -36.71
C CYS A 767 23.69 -1.30 -35.79
N LEU A 768 23.06 -2.32 -36.39
CA LEU A 768 22.16 -3.24 -35.69
C LEU A 768 22.76 -3.85 -34.42
N ASN A 769 23.98 -4.39 -34.48
CA ASN A 769 24.62 -5.01 -33.31
C ASN A 769 24.91 -4.00 -32.17
N SER A 770 25.20 -2.74 -32.51
CA SER A 770 25.39 -1.70 -31.51
C SER A 770 24.07 -1.29 -30.85
N GLU A 771 23.03 -1.08 -31.65
CA GLU A 771 21.69 -0.71 -31.16
C GLU A 771 21.13 -1.83 -30.28
N LEU A 772 21.24 -3.09 -30.71
CA LEU A 772 20.84 -4.26 -29.92
C LEU A 772 21.58 -4.33 -28.59
N THR A 773 22.89 -4.05 -28.56
CA THR A 773 23.65 -4.07 -27.30
C THR A 773 23.12 -3.02 -26.34
N LEU A 774 22.96 -1.76 -26.79
CA LEU A 774 22.64 -0.65 -25.88
C LEU A 774 21.17 -0.60 -25.48
N ILE A 775 20.26 -0.82 -26.43
CA ILE A 775 18.81 -0.80 -26.18
C ILE A 775 18.45 -1.93 -25.23
N HIS A 776 18.82 -3.18 -25.56
CA HIS A 776 18.41 -4.30 -24.74
C HIS A 776 19.18 -4.41 -23.42
N SER A 777 20.41 -3.91 -23.32
CA SER A 777 21.06 -3.80 -22.02
C SER A 777 20.34 -2.81 -21.10
N ALA A 778 19.83 -1.69 -21.65
CA ALA A 778 19.02 -0.77 -20.88
C ALA A 778 17.65 -1.37 -20.51
N GLU A 779 16.92 -1.92 -21.48
CA GLU A 779 15.60 -2.54 -21.26
C GLU A 779 15.67 -3.68 -20.23
N CYS A 780 16.69 -4.55 -20.30
CA CYS A 780 16.83 -5.66 -19.37
C CYS A 780 17.43 -5.27 -18.03
N GLY A 781 18.04 -4.09 -17.94
CA GLY A 781 18.40 -3.45 -16.69
C GLY A 781 17.35 -2.47 -16.17
N ASP A 782 16.10 -2.53 -16.67
CA ASP A 782 14.98 -1.65 -16.31
C ASP A 782 15.28 -0.13 -16.42
N GLY A 783 16.20 0.23 -17.31
CA GLY A 783 16.63 1.61 -17.50
C GLY A 783 16.39 2.17 -18.89
N ALA A 784 17.05 3.29 -19.18
CA ALA A 784 16.83 4.05 -20.41
C ALA A 784 18.05 4.04 -21.35
N PHE A 785 17.78 3.91 -22.65
CA PHE A 785 18.76 4.09 -23.72
C PHE A 785 18.70 5.50 -24.30
N CYS A 786 19.88 6.08 -24.53
CA CYS A 786 20.02 7.31 -25.28
C CYS A 786 21.05 7.15 -26.42
N PRO A 787 20.70 7.47 -27.68
CA PRO A 787 21.53 7.14 -28.84
C PRO A 787 22.82 7.96 -28.98
N GLY A 788 22.84 9.20 -28.48
CA GLY A 788 24.01 10.09 -28.48
C GLY A 788 24.79 10.20 -29.80
N GLY A 789 24.07 10.20 -30.93
CA GLY A 789 24.65 10.11 -32.27
C GLY A 789 25.49 11.29 -32.76
N ASN A 790 25.58 12.37 -31.99
CA ASN A 790 26.48 13.51 -32.21
C ASN A 790 26.76 14.21 -30.86
N SER A 791 27.65 15.20 -30.85
CA SER A 791 28.06 15.89 -29.63
C SER A 791 26.90 16.52 -28.85
N THR A 792 25.91 17.10 -29.53
CA THR A 792 24.75 17.74 -28.87
C THR A 792 23.83 16.69 -28.26
N ALA A 793 23.52 15.63 -29.01
CA ALA A 793 22.69 14.54 -28.51
C ALA A 793 23.34 13.85 -27.30
N ALA A 794 24.67 13.63 -27.33
CA ALA A 794 25.40 13.05 -26.21
C ALA A 794 25.33 13.95 -24.95
N VAL A 795 25.45 15.27 -25.12
CA VAL A 795 25.27 16.24 -24.01
C VAL A 795 23.86 16.15 -23.42
N ASP A 796 22.83 16.15 -24.26
CA ASP A 796 21.44 16.07 -23.81
C ASP A 796 21.16 14.77 -23.05
N CYS A 797 21.71 13.63 -23.51
CA CYS A 797 21.62 12.34 -22.80
C CYS A 797 22.18 12.45 -21.38
N TYR A 798 23.40 12.99 -21.25
CA TYR A 798 24.07 13.14 -19.96
C TYR A 798 23.34 14.07 -19.01
N LEU A 799 22.89 15.23 -19.50
CA LEU A 799 22.16 16.19 -18.70
C LEU A 799 20.84 15.60 -18.21
N ASN A 800 20.11 14.89 -19.07
CA ASN A 800 18.86 14.26 -18.66
C ASN A 800 19.08 13.16 -17.62
N PHE A 801 20.01 12.23 -17.84
CA PHE A 801 20.23 11.15 -16.86
C PHE A 801 20.83 11.66 -15.54
N SER A 802 21.81 12.56 -15.58
CA SER A 802 22.38 13.12 -14.35
C SER A 802 21.37 13.94 -13.57
N LYS A 803 20.50 14.70 -14.26
CA LYS A 803 19.44 15.48 -13.63
C LYS A 803 18.36 14.58 -13.05
N ASP A 804 17.94 13.56 -13.80
CA ASP A 804 16.92 12.61 -13.35
C ASP A 804 17.40 11.83 -12.12
N ILE A 805 18.64 11.33 -12.12
CA ILE A 805 19.25 10.69 -10.94
C ILE A 805 19.40 11.67 -9.79
N TYR A 806 19.79 12.92 -10.07
CA TYR A 806 19.86 13.96 -9.05
C TYR A 806 18.48 14.20 -8.41
N GLU A 807 17.43 14.36 -9.23
CA GLU A 807 16.05 14.59 -8.80
C GLU A 807 15.44 13.36 -8.10
N SER A 808 15.72 12.14 -8.57
CA SER A 808 15.21 10.89 -7.98
C SER A 808 15.98 10.43 -6.75
N SER A 809 17.21 10.92 -6.57
CA SER A 809 18.01 10.63 -5.37
C SER A 809 17.61 11.45 -4.15
N LEU A 810 16.76 12.47 -4.34
CA LEU A 810 16.27 13.33 -3.28
C LEU A 810 15.23 12.60 -2.42
N GLU A 811 15.27 12.92 -1.13
CA GLU A 811 14.24 12.74 -0.10
C GLU A 811 14.52 11.62 0.91
N SER A 812 14.78 12.07 2.13
CA SER A 812 14.82 11.29 3.35
C SER A 812 14.34 12.23 4.46
N GLN A 813 13.60 11.70 5.42
CA GLN A 813 13.22 12.45 6.61
C GLN A 813 14.43 12.81 7.49
N THR A 814 15.57 12.15 7.30
CA THR A 814 16.79 12.38 8.06
C THR A 814 17.57 13.61 7.57
N VAL A 815 17.92 14.50 8.50
CA VAL A 815 18.78 15.64 8.20
C VAL A 815 20.25 15.23 8.31
N PHE A 816 21.00 15.26 7.22
CA PHE A 816 22.43 15.00 7.22
C PHE A 816 23.21 16.26 7.59
N TYR A 817 24.09 16.17 8.59
CA TYR A 817 24.77 17.34 9.17
C TYR A 817 26.29 17.17 9.27
N GLY A 818 27.02 17.92 8.45
CA GLY A 818 28.49 17.79 8.33
C GLY A 818 29.35 18.60 9.32
N GLY A 819 28.78 19.33 10.28
CA GLY A 819 29.54 20.24 11.16
C GLY A 819 29.33 20.05 12.68
N GLU A 820 29.73 21.05 13.49
CA GLU A 820 29.55 21.02 14.95
C GLU A 820 28.11 21.41 15.34
N LEU A 821 27.39 20.48 15.97
CA LEU A 821 26.00 20.69 16.41
C LEU A 821 25.92 21.89 17.37
N ARG A 822 25.06 22.86 17.01
CA ARG A 822 24.65 23.92 17.93
C ARG A 822 23.56 23.45 18.86
N GLU A 823 23.49 24.07 20.03
CA GLU A 823 22.49 23.79 21.04
C GLU A 823 21.06 23.97 20.51
N SER A 824 20.25 22.93 20.66
CA SER A 824 18.86 22.89 20.21
C SER A 824 18.07 21.85 21.01
N GLN A 825 16.90 22.24 21.50
CA GLN A 825 16.04 21.45 22.35
C GLN A 825 14.57 21.86 22.19
N LEU A 826 13.69 20.91 21.88
CA LEU A 826 12.24 21.01 22.07
C LEU A 826 11.90 20.41 23.43
N PHE A 827 11.11 21.11 24.24
CA PHE A 827 10.69 20.61 25.53
C PHE A 827 9.33 19.88 25.45
N PRO A 828 9.18 18.75 26.18
CA PRO A 828 8.02 17.86 26.11
C PRO A 828 6.75 18.41 26.80
N ASP A 829 6.80 19.63 27.36
CA ASP A 829 5.63 20.36 27.84
C ASP A 829 4.93 21.17 26.74
N SER A 830 5.46 21.17 25.52
CA SER A 830 4.82 21.75 24.34
C SER A 830 3.58 20.96 23.92
N TYR A 831 2.51 21.63 23.46
CA TYR A 831 1.26 21.00 23.06
C TYR A 831 0.43 21.82 22.06
N LEU A 832 -0.45 21.11 21.34
CA LEU A 832 -1.66 21.66 20.73
C LEU A 832 -2.86 21.32 21.61
N GLU A 833 -3.67 22.33 21.90
CA GLU A 833 -4.96 22.21 22.60
C GLU A 833 -6.06 22.39 21.55
N ILE A 834 -6.95 21.40 21.42
CA ILE A 834 -7.96 21.37 20.37
C ILE A 834 -9.33 21.18 21.01
N ASP A 835 -10.18 22.20 20.92
CA ASP A 835 -11.58 22.11 21.29
C ASP A 835 -12.40 21.61 20.10
N TYR A 836 -13.30 20.66 20.32
CA TYR A 836 -14.12 20.06 19.26
C TYR A 836 -15.49 19.58 19.76
N MET A 837 -16.42 19.43 18.82
CA MET A 837 -17.71 18.81 19.04
C MET A 837 -17.65 17.33 18.62
N PRO A 838 -17.71 16.37 19.56
CA PRO A 838 -17.61 14.94 19.25
C PRO A 838 -18.80 14.47 18.41
N LEU A 839 -18.52 13.62 17.40
CA LEU A 839 -19.57 13.05 16.53
C LEU A 839 -20.05 11.67 17.00
N ASN A 840 -19.22 10.90 17.70
CA ASN A 840 -19.53 9.53 18.16
C ASN A 840 -19.69 9.47 19.69
N LEU A 841 -20.87 9.84 20.19
CA LEU A 841 -21.18 9.78 21.63
C LEU A 841 -21.46 8.32 22.06
N SER A 842 -21.02 7.95 23.27
CA SER A 842 -21.32 6.64 23.86
C SER A 842 -22.80 6.53 24.25
N ASP A 843 -23.40 5.39 23.97
CA ASP A 843 -24.78 5.08 24.38
C ASP A 843 -24.83 4.47 25.78
N TYR A 844 -25.94 4.71 26.49
CA TYR A 844 -26.18 4.15 27.83
C TYR A 844 -26.24 2.62 27.80
N GLY A 845 -25.46 1.96 28.67
CA GLY A 845 -25.42 0.51 28.79
C GLY A 845 -24.46 -0.19 27.83
N THR A 846 -23.44 0.54 27.35
CA THR A 846 -22.33 0.00 26.57
C THR A 846 -20.99 0.25 27.26
N VAL A 847 -20.00 -0.61 27.03
CA VAL A 847 -18.61 -0.45 27.51
C VAL A 847 -17.65 -0.64 26.34
N SER A 848 -16.65 0.23 26.24
CA SER A 848 -15.60 0.16 25.20
C SER A 848 -14.45 -0.80 25.59
N ILE A 849 -13.91 -1.53 24.61
CA ILE A 849 -12.65 -2.30 24.70
C ILE A 849 -11.80 -1.99 23.47
N THR A 850 -10.49 -1.80 23.67
CA THR A 850 -9.51 -1.61 22.59
C THR A 850 -8.71 -2.89 22.37
N GLN A 851 -8.61 -3.33 21.11
CA GLN A 851 -7.84 -4.49 20.67
C GLN A 851 -6.93 -4.11 19.49
N SER A 852 -5.98 -4.98 19.17
CA SER A 852 -5.13 -4.86 17.98
C SER A 852 -5.08 -6.17 17.22
N THR A 853 -4.97 -6.11 15.90
CA THR A 853 -4.72 -7.30 15.07
C THR A 853 -3.31 -7.81 15.29
N ASP A 854 -3.06 -9.02 14.78
CA ASP A 854 -1.71 -9.44 14.43
C ASP A 854 -1.09 -8.48 13.41
N ARG A 855 0.23 -8.58 13.26
CA ARG A 855 0.97 -7.87 12.22
C ARG A 855 0.51 -8.33 10.85
N PHE A 856 0.57 -7.44 9.87
CA PHE A 856 0.10 -7.74 8.53
C PHE A 856 1.01 -8.75 7.80
N ASP A 857 2.32 -8.71 8.06
CA ASP A 857 3.32 -9.64 7.52
C ASP A 857 3.30 -9.80 5.97
N ASP A 858 2.73 -8.83 5.23
CA ASP A 858 2.66 -8.79 3.76
C ASP A 858 3.31 -7.51 3.21
N THR A 859 4.60 -7.60 2.88
CA THR A 859 5.36 -6.49 2.27
C THR A 859 5.25 -6.41 0.75
N LEU A 860 4.63 -7.40 0.10
CA LEU A 860 4.50 -7.42 -1.36
C LEU A 860 3.23 -6.67 -1.80
N ASN A 861 2.13 -6.86 -1.08
CA ASN A 861 0.85 -6.22 -1.40
C ASN A 861 0.44 -5.19 -0.34
N CYS A 862 1.16 -5.09 0.77
CA CYS A 862 0.91 -4.10 1.82
C CYS A 862 -0.46 -4.21 2.47
N ARG A 863 -0.94 -5.46 2.64
CA ARG A 863 -2.32 -5.76 3.06
C ARG A 863 -2.43 -6.35 4.44
N GLY A 864 -3.38 -5.83 5.21
CA GLY A 864 -3.84 -6.36 6.48
C GLY A 864 -5.32 -6.71 6.45
N VAL A 865 -5.77 -7.58 7.36
CA VAL A 865 -7.19 -7.90 7.52
C VAL A 865 -7.64 -7.61 8.94
N VAL A 866 -8.75 -6.90 9.07
CA VAL A 866 -9.44 -6.64 10.33
C VAL A 866 -10.74 -7.42 10.34
N GLU A 867 -10.93 -8.25 11.36
CA GLU A 867 -12.15 -9.01 11.60
C GLU A 867 -12.82 -8.48 12.86
N ILE A 868 -14.07 -8.01 12.74
CA ILE A 868 -14.85 -7.51 13.87
C ILE A 868 -15.99 -8.50 14.17
N PRO A 869 -16.17 -8.96 15.42
CA PRO A 869 -17.28 -9.83 15.82
C PRO A 869 -18.67 -9.25 15.49
N PRO A 870 -19.72 -10.09 15.35
CA PRO A 870 -21.09 -9.62 15.26
C PRO A 870 -21.55 -8.96 16.57
N ASP A 871 -22.64 -8.19 16.51
CA ASP A 871 -23.32 -7.59 17.68
C ASP A 871 -22.50 -6.57 18.51
N VAL A 872 -21.44 -6.00 17.93
CA VAL A 872 -20.67 -4.87 18.51
C VAL A 872 -20.79 -3.60 17.65
N VAL A 873 -20.36 -2.47 18.20
CA VAL A 873 -20.22 -1.21 17.45
C VAL A 873 -18.77 -0.75 17.46
N VAL A 874 -18.17 -0.55 16.29
CA VAL A 874 -16.83 0.05 16.18
C VAL A 874 -16.93 1.54 16.52
N SER A 875 -16.14 1.97 17.50
CA SER A 875 -16.12 3.36 17.97
C SER A 875 -14.91 4.15 17.47
N SER A 876 -13.78 3.47 17.29
CA SER A 876 -12.53 3.99 16.74
C SER A 876 -11.80 2.87 16.02
N ALA A 877 -11.12 3.16 14.92
CA ALA A 877 -10.23 2.23 14.22
C ALA A 877 -9.05 3.03 13.64
N ARG A 878 -7.86 2.46 13.68
CA ARG A 878 -6.63 3.07 13.16
C ARG A 878 -5.65 1.98 12.73
N VAL A 879 -4.71 2.33 11.87
CA VAL A 879 -3.61 1.47 11.44
C VAL A 879 -2.29 2.14 11.79
N THR A 880 -1.29 1.33 12.15
CA THR A 880 0.09 1.78 12.33
C THR A 880 0.81 1.76 10.99
N SER A 881 1.76 2.67 10.77
CA SER A 881 2.63 2.68 9.60
C SER A 881 4.07 2.96 10.02
N TYR A 882 4.95 1.96 9.93
CA TYR A 882 6.39 2.17 10.12
C TYR A 882 7.01 2.66 8.81
N SER A 883 7.11 3.97 8.66
CA SER A 883 7.59 4.66 7.46
C SER A 883 9.11 4.83 7.40
N GLY A 884 9.81 4.76 8.54
CA GLY A 884 11.27 4.76 8.59
C GLY A 884 11.87 6.10 8.14
N GLU A 885 12.47 6.12 6.94
CA GLU A 885 13.00 7.33 6.32
C GLU A 885 12.09 7.93 5.23
N HIS A 886 11.01 7.22 4.89
CA HIS A 886 9.98 7.59 3.93
C HIS A 886 8.75 8.15 4.64
N TRP A 887 7.67 8.47 3.94
CA TRP A 887 6.42 8.94 4.53
C TRP A 887 5.30 7.92 4.38
N THR A 888 4.45 7.78 5.38
CA THR A 888 3.16 7.14 5.26
C THR A 888 2.30 7.92 4.27
N ASP A 889 1.99 7.27 3.15
CA ASP A 889 1.57 7.97 1.94
C ASP A 889 0.11 7.65 1.61
N TYR A 890 -0.37 6.44 1.92
CA TYR A 890 -1.70 6.00 1.48
C TYR A 890 -2.33 4.93 2.36
N LEU A 891 -3.65 5.05 2.55
CA LEU A 891 -4.49 4.01 3.15
C LEU A 891 -5.77 3.79 2.33
N ASP A 892 -5.99 2.56 1.91
CA ASP A 892 -7.24 2.07 1.33
C ASP A 892 -7.93 1.09 2.28
N VAL A 893 -9.26 1.18 2.34
CA VAL A 893 -10.12 0.31 3.14
C VAL A 893 -11.10 -0.39 2.21
N ASP A 894 -11.00 -1.71 2.10
CA ASP A 894 -11.88 -2.54 1.28
C ASP A 894 -12.78 -3.45 2.13
N SER A 895 -14.07 -3.11 2.13
CA SER A 895 -15.16 -3.93 2.70
C SER A 895 -16.14 -4.43 1.63
N GLY A 896 -15.68 -4.61 0.39
CA GLY A 896 -16.49 -5.00 -0.77
C GLY A 896 -16.53 -3.96 -1.90
N GLY A 897 -15.57 -3.05 -1.93
CA GLY A 897 -15.41 -1.94 -2.86
C GLY A 897 -14.46 -0.91 -2.26
N GLY A 898 -13.14 -1.12 -2.43
CA GLY A 898 -12.06 -0.30 -1.87
C GLY A 898 -12.29 1.21 -1.98
N GLU A 899 -11.98 1.90 -0.89
CA GLU A 899 -12.05 3.36 -0.76
C GLU A 899 -10.80 3.90 -0.07
N ILE A 900 -10.20 4.90 -0.70
CA ILE A 900 -9.06 5.65 -0.18
C ILE A 900 -9.57 6.52 0.98
N VAL A 901 -9.03 6.28 2.18
CA VAL A 901 -9.38 7.04 3.39
C VAL A 901 -8.28 8.00 3.82
N TYR A 902 -7.05 7.82 3.31
CA TYR A 902 -5.94 8.73 3.55
C TYR A 902 -5.00 8.74 2.34
N GLN A 903 -4.58 9.94 1.95
CA GLN A 903 -3.53 10.18 0.97
C GLN A 903 -2.72 11.41 1.39
N LEU A 904 -1.40 11.29 1.53
CA LEU A 904 -0.57 12.40 2.00
C LEU A 904 -0.54 13.56 1.00
N SER A 905 -0.57 13.26 -0.30
CA SER A 905 -0.58 14.26 -1.39
C SER A 905 -1.81 15.19 -1.37
N ASP A 906 -2.90 14.83 -0.68
CA ASP A 906 -4.04 15.73 -0.47
C ASP A 906 -3.65 17.00 0.30
N TRP A 907 -2.57 16.96 1.09
CA TRP A 907 -2.06 18.09 1.87
C TRP A 907 -0.97 18.90 1.15
N GLY A 908 -0.33 18.33 0.13
CA GLY A 908 0.73 18.96 -0.65
C GLY A 908 1.63 17.96 -1.37
N SER A 909 2.35 18.41 -2.39
CA SER A 909 3.25 17.56 -3.18
C SER A 909 4.68 17.48 -2.66
N ASP A 910 5.04 18.29 -1.65
CA ASP A 910 6.38 18.34 -1.06
C ASP A 910 6.33 17.70 0.34
N TYR A 911 6.62 16.40 0.40
CA TYR A 911 6.46 15.59 1.61
C TYR A 911 7.42 16.05 2.72
N ALA A 912 8.57 16.62 2.38
CA ALA A 912 9.50 17.20 3.35
C ALA A 912 8.94 18.39 4.13
N LEU A 913 7.96 19.11 3.58
CA LEU A 913 7.21 20.18 4.26
C LEU A 913 5.97 19.69 5.02
N LEU A 914 5.51 18.47 4.73
CA LEU A 914 4.42 17.79 5.42
C LEU A 914 4.91 17.00 6.62
N GLY A 915 3.97 16.45 7.38
CA GLY A 915 4.24 15.50 8.47
C GLY A 915 4.16 14.06 8.00
N ASP A 916 4.37 13.13 8.92
CA ASP A 916 4.36 11.69 8.65
C ASP A 916 3.59 10.93 9.75
N PRO A 917 2.36 10.47 9.46
CA PRO A 917 1.52 9.83 10.46
C PRO A 917 1.94 8.38 10.74
N TYR A 918 2.56 8.11 11.90
CA TYR A 918 2.69 6.73 12.39
C TYR A 918 1.30 6.08 12.61
N ILE A 919 0.32 6.86 13.05
CA ILE A 919 -1.07 6.41 13.23
C ILE A 919 -1.95 7.06 12.17
N VAL A 920 -2.56 6.23 11.33
CA VAL A 920 -3.56 6.66 10.34
C VAL A 920 -4.94 6.17 10.79
N GLN A 921 -5.85 7.10 11.05
CA GLN A 921 -7.21 6.80 11.48
C GLN A 921 -8.08 6.28 10.34
N ILE A 922 -8.93 5.31 10.66
CA ILE A 922 -9.91 4.70 9.76
C ILE A 922 -11.30 5.14 10.24
N PRO A 923 -12.16 5.71 9.37
CA PRO A 923 -13.52 6.04 9.77
C PRO A 923 -14.28 4.78 10.21
N PRO A 924 -14.84 4.72 11.44
CA PRO A 924 -15.44 3.50 11.99
C PRO A 924 -16.55 2.89 11.13
N GLU A 925 -17.29 3.71 10.39
CA GLU A 925 -18.35 3.28 9.47
C GLU A 925 -17.85 2.53 8.23
N LYS A 926 -16.54 2.56 7.96
CA LYS A 926 -15.89 1.81 6.87
C LYS A 926 -15.49 0.40 7.29
N ILE A 927 -15.48 0.08 8.58
CA ILE A 927 -15.16 -1.25 9.07
C ILE A 927 -16.43 -2.13 9.04
N LEU A 928 -16.34 -3.29 8.40
CA LEU A 928 -17.44 -4.25 8.33
C LEU A 928 -17.62 -5.00 9.65
N ILE A 929 -18.81 -4.93 10.24
CA ILE A 929 -19.19 -5.69 11.44
C ILE A 929 -19.62 -7.11 11.04
N GLY A 930 -19.08 -8.13 11.72
CA GLY A 930 -19.36 -9.53 11.44
C GLY A 930 -18.75 -10.05 10.14
N GLY A 931 -17.67 -9.41 9.66
CA GLY A 931 -16.96 -9.79 8.44
C GLY A 931 -15.56 -9.19 8.37
N ASN A 932 -14.88 -9.43 7.24
CA ASN A 932 -13.49 -9.06 7.04
C ASN A 932 -13.39 -7.72 6.30
N THR A 933 -12.54 -6.83 6.79
CA THR A 933 -12.14 -5.60 6.11
C THR A 933 -10.67 -5.70 5.76
N THR A 934 -10.33 -5.52 4.48
CA THR A 934 -8.93 -5.49 4.05
C THR A 934 -8.43 -4.06 4.08
N LEU A 935 -7.24 -3.84 4.62
CA LEU A 935 -6.55 -2.56 4.67
C LEU A 935 -5.33 -2.64 3.77
N THR A 936 -5.07 -1.61 2.96
CA THR A 936 -3.81 -1.48 2.21
C THR A 936 -3.12 -0.20 2.67
N ILE A 937 -1.95 -0.31 3.32
CA ILE A 937 -1.19 0.83 3.88
C ILE A 937 0.18 0.91 3.19
N GLU A 938 0.48 2.04 2.57
CA GLU A 938 1.71 2.21 1.78
C GLU A 938 2.48 3.46 2.22
N THR A 939 3.78 3.41 1.96
CA THR A 939 4.74 4.49 2.14
C THR A 939 5.19 5.03 0.78
N GLY A 940 5.72 6.25 0.76
CA GLY A 940 6.23 6.88 -0.45
C GLY A 940 7.07 8.13 -0.17
N ASP A 941 7.87 8.50 -1.16
CA ASP A 941 8.68 9.73 -1.15
C ASP A 941 8.01 10.86 -1.96
N SER A 942 6.99 10.53 -2.76
CA SER A 942 6.14 11.51 -3.44
C SER A 942 4.82 10.87 -3.88
N GLU A 943 3.88 11.67 -4.39
CA GLU A 943 2.59 11.17 -4.91
C GLU A 943 2.75 10.05 -5.96
N ASP A 944 3.83 10.09 -6.74
CA ASP A 944 4.10 9.16 -7.85
C ASP A 944 5.15 8.09 -7.49
N ASN A 945 5.78 8.14 -6.31
CA ASN A 945 6.85 7.23 -5.89
C ASN A 945 6.49 6.49 -4.59
N ARG A 946 5.90 5.30 -4.73
CA ARG A 946 5.59 4.39 -3.61
C ARG A 946 6.82 3.58 -3.23
N THR A 947 7.12 3.50 -1.94
CA THR A 947 8.31 2.83 -1.38
C THR A 947 7.99 1.50 -0.71
N GLY A 948 6.74 1.04 -0.77
CA GLY A 948 6.27 -0.21 -0.16
C GLY A 948 5.65 0.00 1.21
N CYS A 949 5.87 -0.90 2.16
CA CYS A 949 5.24 -0.86 3.49
C CYS A 949 6.00 -1.73 4.51
N SER A 950 5.58 -1.64 5.78
CA SER A 950 6.14 -2.46 6.85
C SER A 950 5.44 -3.82 6.97
N PRO A 951 6.18 -4.91 7.23
CA PRO A 951 5.54 -6.14 7.70
C PRO A 951 4.93 -5.99 9.10
N ASP A 952 5.41 -5.03 9.90
CA ASP A 952 5.05 -4.88 11.31
C ASP A 952 3.81 -4.00 11.53
N ASP A 953 3.23 -3.47 10.45
CA ASP A 953 1.98 -2.70 10.49
C ASP A 953 0.82 -3.56 11.03
N ARG A 954 -0.08 -2.91 11.78
CA ARG A 954 -1.26 -3.55 12.37
C ARG A 954 -2.41 -2.57 12.52
N ALA A 955 -3.63 -3.11 12.62
CA ALA A 955 -4.79 -2.31 12.99
C ALA A 955 -5.01 -2.32 14.51
N ILE A 956 -5.43 -1.19 15.07
CA ILE A 956 -5.86 -1.03 16.45
C ILE A 956 -7.28 -0.47 16.41
N TYR A 957 -8.22 -1.12 17.07
CA TYR A 957 -9.63 -0.75 17.02
C TYR A 957 -10.29 -0.83 18.40
N THR A 958 -11.30 0.00 18.61
CA THR A 958 -12.07 0.08 19.84
C THR A 958 -13.52 -0.26 19.55
N ILE A 959 -14.02 -1.34 20.14
CA ILE A 959 -15.41 -1.80 20.00
C ILE A 959 -16.20 -1.50 21.27
N ARG A 960 -17.51 -1.27 21.10
CA ARG A 960 -18.47 -1.10 22.20
C ARG A 960 -19.31 -2.34 22.34
N LEU A 961 -19.32 -2.89 23.54
CA LEU A 961 -20.06 -4.06 23.96
C LEU A 961 -21.29 -3.68 24.75
N GLN A 962 -22.36 -4.46 24.61
CA GLN A 962 -23.56 -4.29 25.42
C GLN A 962 -23.28 -4.80 26.84
N SER A 963 -23.20 -3.91 27.83
CA SER A 963 -22.91 -4.28 29.23
C SER A 963 -24.16 -4.49 30.08
N MET A 964 -25.32 -4.70 29.42
CA MET A 964 -26.62 -4.87 30.05
C MET A 964 -27.43 -5.95 29.35
N VAL A 965 -27.99 -6.87 30.15
CA VAL A 965 -28.98 -7.84 29.70
C VAL A 965 -30.35 -7.52 30.28
N GLY A 966 -31.41 -7.74 29.48
CA GLY A 966 -32.80 -7.53 29.91
C GLY A 966 -33.30 -8.56 30.95
N TYR A 967 -34.57 -8.41 31.35
CA TYR A 967 -35.25 -9.39 32.20
C TYR A 967 -35.37 -10.74 31.49
N GLY A 968 -34.86 -11.80 32.11
CA GLY A 968 -34.87 -13.17 31.58
C GLY A 968 -36.13 -13.96 31.90
N GLY A 969 -35.97 -15.28 32.03
CA GLY A 969 -37.05 -16.20 32.43
C GLY A 969 -37.59 -15.95 33.84
N VAL A 970 -38.73 -16.56 34.16
CA VAL A 970 -39.33 -16.52 35.50
C VAL A 970 -38.90 -17.76 36.29
N PHE A 971 -38.28 -17.55 37.45
CA PHE A 971 -37.64 -18.61 38.23
C PHE A 971 -38.10 -18.64 39.69
N ASP A 972 -37.98 -19.79 40.37
CA ASP A 972 -38.46 -19.95 41.75
C ASP A 972 -37.54 -19.23 42.76
N ASP A 973 -36.25 -19.11 42.46
CA ASP A 973 -35.21 -18.51 43.32
C ASP A 973 -34.57 -17.26 42.69
N ASN A 974 -33.89 -16.46 43.52
CA ASN A 974 -33.12 -15.26 43.13
C ASN A 974 -31.92 -15.01 44.07
N LEU A 975 -31.33 -16.11 44.54
CA LEU A 975 -30.33 -16.11 45.60
C LEU A 975 -28.94 -15.77 45.07
N GLY A 976 -28.57 -16.26 43.89
CA GLY A 976 -27.21 -16.17 43.36
C GLY A 976 -26.36 -17.44 43.57
N CYS A 977 -25.06 -17.34 43.31
CA CYS A 977 -24.05 -18.38 43.56
C CYS A 977 -22.63 -17.80 43.70
N ASN A 978 -21.68 -18.65 44.11
CA ASN A 978 -20.25 -18.31 44.03
C ASN A 978 -19.78 -18.54 42.59
N TRP A 979 -19.47 -17.46 41.87
CA TRP A 979 -19.01 -17.52 40.49
C TRP A 979 -17.50 -17.61 40.43
N GLU A 980 -17.01 -18.53 39.61
CA GLU A 980 -15.65 -18.57 39.11
C GLU A 980 -15.69 -18.12 37.64
N ILE A 981 -15.04 -17.00 37.35
CA ILE A 981 -15.00 -16.37 36.02
C ILE A 981 -13.53 -16.17 35.63
N GLU A 982 -13.20 -16.56 34.41
CA GLU A 982 -11.88 -16.37 33.80
C GLU A 982 -11.99 -15.31 32.69
N PHE A 983 -10.93 -14.53 32.50
CA PHE A 983 -10.85 -13.45 31.52
C PHE A 983 -9.70 -13.69 30.53
N GLU A 984 -9.78 -13.06 29.36
CA GLU A 984 -8.80 -13.11 28.27
C GLU A 984 -7.36 -12.74 28.67
N ASP A 985 -7.19 -11.96 29.74
CA ASP A 985 -5.85 -11.63 30.28
C ASP A 985 -5.23 -12.78 31.11
N GLY A 986 -5.89 -13.94 31.18
CA GLY A 986 -5.52 -15.10 31.97
C GLY A 986 -5.77 -14.96 33.46
N THR A 987 -6.42 -13.87 33.90
CA THR A 987 -6.84 -13.71 35.29
C THR A 987 -8.19 -14.36 35.55
N SER A 988 -8.45 -14.69 36.81
CA SER A 988 -9.75 -15.21 37.24
C SER A 988 -10.12 -14.69 38.62
N PHE A 989 -11.42 -14.57 38.87
CA PHE A 989 -11.92 -14.32 40.23
C PHE A 989 -12.87 -15.42 40.68
N ASN A 990 -12.93 -15.61 42.00
CA ASN A 990 -13.92 -16.45 42.66
C ASN A 990 -14.65 -15.64 43.74
N ALA A 991 -15.91 -15.28 43.49
CA ALA A 991 -16.67 -14.37 44.36
C ALA A 991 -18.18 -14.69 44.39
N PRO A 992 -18.86 -14.40 45.52
CA PRO A 992 -20.32 -14.50 45.59
C PRO A 992 -20.98 -13.40 44.74
N ILE A 993 -21.88 -13.79 43.83
CA ILE A 993 -22.70 -12.88 43.04
C ILE A 993 -24.18 -13.26 43.23
N PRO A 994 -25.01 -12.38 43.83
CA PRO A 994 -24.68 -11.07 44.37
C PRO A 994 -23.74 -11.17 45.59
N THR A 995 -23.09 -10.07 45.95
CA THR A 995 -22.16 -9.99 47.10
C THR A 995 -22.78 -10.40 48.44
N ALA A 996 -24.11 -10.29 48.55
CA ALA A 996 -24.88 -10.74 49.70
C ALA A 996 -25.15 -12.26 49.74
N TYR A 997 -24.75 -13.02 48.72
CA TYR A 997 -24.95 -14.46 48.66
C TYR A 997 -24.17 -15.17 49.78
N GLY A 998 -24.91 -15.89 50.64
CA GLY A 998 -24.35 -16.65 51.76
C GLY A 998 -24.50 -18.16 51.63
N GLY A 999 -24.82 -18.65 50.42
CA GLY A 999 -25.02 -20.08 50.16
C GLY A 999 -23.72 -20.80 49.76
N SER A 1000 -23.85 -22.07 49.33
CA SER A 1000 -22.72 -22.93 48.96
C SER A 1000 -22.77 -23.45 47.51
N SER A 1001 -23.67 -22.91 46.68
CA SER A 1001 -23.74 -23.26 45.26
C SER A 1001 -22.63 -22.53 44.51
N ASN A 1002 -22.02 -23.22 43.55
CA ASN A 1002 -20.98 -22.67 42.68
C ASN A 1002 -21.47 -22.63 41.24
N CYS A 1003 -21.06 -21.59 40.51
CA CYS A 1003 -21.30 -21.39 39.09
C CYS A 1003 -19.95 -21.08 38.41
N PHE A 1004 -19.85 -21.41 37.12
CA PHE A 1004 -18.60 -21.38 36.38
C PHE A 1004 -18.84 -20.73 35.02
N TYR A 1005 -17.96 -19.81 34.67
CA TYR A 1005 -17.77 -19.27 33.33
C TYR A 1005 -16.27 -19.28 33.05
N THR A 1006 -15.77 -20.46 32.69
CA THR A 1006 -14.33 -20.73 32.56
C THR A 1006 -14.05 -21.59 31.33
N PRO A 1007 -12.92 -21.35 30.63
CA PRO A 1007 -12.40 -22.22 29.60
C PRO A 1007 -12.14 -23.62 30.17
N GLY A 1008 -12.48 -24.64 29.41
CA GLY A 1008 -12.32 -26.02 29.86
C GLY A 1008 -10.86 -26.45 29.82
N LEU A 1009 -10.14 -26.40 30.94
CA LEU A 1009 -8.78 -26.98 31.05
C LEU A 1009 -8.82 -28.51 30.82
N ASN A 1010 -8.67 -28.94 29.56
CA ASN A 1010 -8.66 -30.34 29.10
C ASN A 1010 -10.00 -31.11 29.18
N SER A 1011 -11.14 -30.41 29.20
CA SER A 1011 -12.50 -30.97 29.09
C SER A 1011 -13.43 -29.97 28.40
N PRO A 1012 -14.65 -30.34 27.96
CA PRO A 1012 -15.55 -29.37 27.34
C PRO A 1012 -15.76 -28.17 28.26
N MET A 1013 -15.75 -26.99 27.65
CA MET A 1013 -16.09 -25.69 28.21
C MET A 1013 -17.06 -25.77 29.40
N ASN A 1014 -16.70 -25.17 30.55
CA ASN A 1014 -17.49 -25.26 31.77
C ASN A 1014 -18.33 -23.99 32.01
N LYS A 1015 -19.25 -23.74 31.07
CA LYS A 1015 -20.30 -22.72 31.18
C LYS A 1015 -21.50 -23.32 31.95
N SER A 1016 -21.53 -23.18 33.28
CA SER A 1016 -22.57 -23.81 34.11
C SER A 1016 -23.04 -22.97 35.29
N TYR A 1017 -24.36 -22.98 35.54
CA TYR A 1017 -24.98 -22.31 36.67
C TYR A 1017 -26.14 -23.12 37.25
N VAL A 1018 -26.59 -22.76 38.46
CA VAL A 1018 -27.76 -23.39 39.08
C VAL A 1018 -29.03 -22.93 38.39
N ALA A 1019 -29.62 -23.80 37.57
CA ALA A 1019 -30.91 -23.58 36.93
C ALA A 1019 -32.03 -23.36 37.97
N GLY A 1020 -33.00 -22.50 37.65
CA GLY A 1020 -34.10 -22.19 38.57
C GLY A 1020 -33.87 -20.95 39.45
N ASP A 1021 -32.79 -20.21 39.22
CA ASP A 1021 -32.46 -18.95 39.91
C ASP A 1021 -32.35 -17.79 38.91
N ALA A 1022 -33.15 -16.74 39.13
CA ALA A 1022 -33.21 -15.59 38.23
C ALA A 1022 -31.92 -14.79 38.16
N VAL A 1023 -31.17 -14.70 39.27
CA VAL A 1023 -29.91 -13.97 39.31
C VAL A 1023 -28.83 -14.74 38.55
N ASN A 1024 -28.75 -16.06 38.74
CA ASN A 1024 -27.77 -16.89 38.03
C ASN A 1024 -27.99 -16.87 36.51
N ASP A 1025 -29.24 -16.92 36.05
CA ASP A 1025 -29.60 -16.75 34.64
C ASP A 1025 -29.15 -15.39 34.10
N ALA A 1026 -29.36 -14.31 34.86
CA ALA A 1026 -28.98 -12.97 34.44
C ALA A 1026 -27.46 -12.77 34.40
N VAL A 1027 -26.71 -13.31 35.37
CA VAL A 1027 -25.23 -13.28 35.34
C VAL A 1027 -24.70 -14.10 34.17
N PHE A 1028 -25.22 -15.31 33.96
CA PHE A 1028 -24.81 -16.15 32.84
C PHE A 1028 -24.97 -15.45 31.50
N ARG A 1029 -26.15 -14.86 31.23
CA ARG A 1029 -26.41 -14.11 30.01
C ARG A 1029 -25.54 -12.85 29.88
N LEU A 1030 -25.18 -12.23 31.00
CA LEU A 1030 -24.28 -11.08 30.97
C LEU A 1030 -22.86 -11.50 30.59
N MET A 1031 -22.36 -12.61 31.12
CA MET A 1031 -21.05 -13.15 30.74
C MET A 1031 -21.04 -13.59 29.27
N ASP A 1032 -22.10 -14.27 28.83
CA ASP A 1032 -22.33 -14.64 27.42
C ASP A 1032 -22.39 -13.45 26.45
N GLN A 1033 -22.68 -12.26 26.96
CA GLN A 1033 -22.68 -11.03 26.18
C GLN A 1033 -21.31 -10.33 26.16
N LEU A 1034 -20.45 -10.64 27.12
CA LEU A 1034 -19.11 -10.06 27.32
C LEU A 1034 -17.98 -11.02 26.88
N ASP A 1035 -18.32 -12.22 26.43
CA ASP A 1035 -17.47 -13.23 25.80
C ASP A 1035 -17.76 -13.18 24.28
N LEU A 1036 -16.87 -12.55 23.52
CA LEU A 1036 -17.06 -12.15 22.12
C LEU A 1036 -16.85 -13.28 21.12
N ASP A 1037 -15.95 -14.20 21.44
CA ASP A 1037 -15.54 -15.29 20.57
C ASP A 1037 -16.08 -16.66 21.03
N ASP A 1038 -16.87 -16.67 22.12
CA ASP A 1038 -17.50 -17.85 22.71
C ASP A 1038 -16.46 -18.91 23.08
N ASP A 1039 -15.33 -18.49 23.67
CA ASP A 1039 -14.23 -19.35 24.09
C ASP A 1039 -14.30 -19.73 25.60
N GLY A 1040 -15.11 -18.98 26.36
CA GLY A 1040 -15.41 -19.21 27.78
C GLY A 1040 -14.58 -18.36 28.73
N GLU A 1041 -13.79 -17.45 28.18
CA GLU A 1041 -13.14 -16.33 28.83
C GLU A 1041 -13.95 -15.06 28.56
N VAL A 1042 -13.93 -14.12 29.49
CA VAL A 1042 -14.65 -12.84 29.35
C VAL A 1042 -13.67 -11.76 28.89
N ASP A 1043 -13.94 -11.09 27.76
CA ASP A 1043 -13.05 -10.06 27.19
C ASP A 1043 -12.91 -8.81 28.07
N LEU A 1044 -13.94 -8.51 28.85
CA LEU A 1044 -13.98 -7.35 29.73
C LEU A 1044 -13.59 -7.73 31.17
N LEU A 1045 -12.38 -7.35 31.60
CA LEU A 1045 -12.01 -7.45 33.01
C LEU A 1045 -12.89 -6.51 33.86
N PHE A 1046 -13.59 -6.97 34.89
CA PHE A 1046 -14.35 -6.09 35.82
C PHE A 1046 -14.33 -6.62 37.26
N ASP A 1047 -14.65 -5.77 38.25
CA ASP A 1047 -14.83 -6.18 39.65
C ASP A 1047 -16.25 -6.77 39.85
N PRO A 1048 -16.40 -7.92 40.52
CA PRO A 1048 -17.70 -8.56 40.73
C PRO A 1048 -18.75 -7.68 41.42
N ASN A 1049 -18.31 -6.71 42.23
CA ASN A 1049 -19.19 -5.76 42.92
C ASN A 1049 -19.86 -4.77 41.95
N MET A 1050 -19.39 -4.68 40.70
CA MET A 1050 -19.91 -3.77 39.68
C MET A 1050 -21.17 -4.33 38.99
N ILE A 1051 -21.45 -5.62 39.15
CA ILE A 1051 -22.67 -6.22 38.62
C ILE A 1051 -23.83 -5.81 39.52
N GLU A 1052 -24.69 -4.94 38.98
CA GLU A 1052 -25.95 -4.58 39.60
C GLU A 1052 -27.11 -5.37 39.03
N PHE A 1053 -28.12 -5.57 39.87
CA PHE A 1053 -29.33 -6.29 39.53
C PHE A 1053 -30.55 -5.44 39.79
N GLU A 1054 -31.47 -5.45 38.83
CA GLU A 1054 -32.86 -5.17 39.15
C GLU A 1054 -33.64 -6.47 39.22
N ILE A 1055 -34.11 -6.78 40.43
CA ILE A 1055 -34.85 -7.99 40.72
C ILE A 1055 -36.31 -7.61 40.97
N SER A 1056 -37.21 -8.24 40.24
CA SER A 1056 -38.64 -8.12 40.48
C SER A 1056 -39.19 -9.46 40.96
N SER A 1057 -39.70 -9.47 42.18
CA SER A 1057 -40.34 -10.63 42.79
C SER A 1057 -41.86 -10.48 42.71
N ALA A 1058 -42.51 -11.33 41.92
CA ALA A 1058 -43.97 -11.39 41.88
C ALA A 1058 -44.47 -12.35 42.98
N GLY A 1059 -45.02 -11.80 44.06
CA GLY A 1059 -45.53 -12.57 45.20
C GLY A 1059 -47.04 -12.40 45.40
N GLY A 1060 -47.77 -13.52 45.50
CA GLY A 1060 -49.14 -13.53 46.04
C GLY A 1060 -50.28 -13.37 45.03
N VAL A 1061 -50.05 -13.62 43.74
CA VAL A 1061 -51.14 -13.72 42.77
C VAL A 1061 -51.40 -15.20 42.49
N GLN A 1062 -52.65 -15.63 42.72
CA GLN A 1062 -53.07 -17.00 42.41
C GLN A 1062 -52.91 -17.25 40.91
N SER A 1063 -51.82 -17.93 40.52
CA SER A 1063 -51.62 -18.58 39.22
C SER A 1063 -51.58 -17.62 38.02
N LEU A 1064 -50.49 -17.53 37.26
CA LEU A 1064 -50.40 -16.57 36.15
C LEU A 1064 -50.52 -17.29 34.78
N TRP A 1065 -51.52 -17.01 33.93
CA TRP A 1065 -51.34 -17.03 32.48
C TRP A 1065 -50.40 -15.87 32.16
N GLY A 1066 -49.23 -16.23 31.67
CA GLY A 1066 -48.15 -15.31 31.34
C GLY A 1066 -46.80 -15.76 31.90
N PRO A 1067 -45.71 -15.05 31.57
CA PRO A 1067 -45.69 -13.72 30.96
C PRO A 1067 -46.24 -13.73 29.54
N ALA A 1068 -47.32 -12.98 29.34
CA ALA A 1068 -47.92 -12.77 28.03
C ALA A 1068 -47.45 -11.39 27.54
N LYS A 1069 -46.89 -11.36 26.33
CA LYS A 1069 -46.38 -10.14 25.71
C LYS A 1069 -47.55 -9.39 25.08
N PHE A 1070 -48.07 -8.40 25.80
CA PHE A 1070 -49.02 -7.45 25.25
C PHE A 1070 -48.26 -6.44 24.40
N LYS A 1071 -48.53 -6.45 23.11
CA LYS A 1071 -47.98 -5.49 22.17
C LYS A 1071 -49.12 -4.69 21.58
N LEU A 1072 -49.15 -3.40 21.89
CA LEU A 1072 -50.03 -2.42 21.25
C LEU A 1072 -49.26 -1.75 20.11
N MET A 1073 -49.66 -2.04 18.89
CA MET A 1073 -49.17 -1.35 17.69
C MET A 1073 -50.10 -0.19 17.39
N VAL A 1074 -49.52 0.97 17.10
CA VAL A 1074 -50.25 2.17 16.69
C VAL A 1074 -49.61 2.73 15.42
N TRP A 1075 -50.43 3.29 14.55
CA TRP A 1075 -49.97 3.89 13.30
C TRP A 1075 -50.82 5.09 12.89
N LEU A 1076 -50.21 5.97 12.11
CA LEU A 1076 -50.81 7.18 11.54
C LEU A 1076 -50.80 7.15 10.01
#